data_AF-A0A067E9M9-F1
#
_entry.id   AF-A0A067E9M9-F1
#
_cell.length_a   1.000
_cell.length_b   1.000
_cell.length_c   1.000
_cell.angle_alpha   90.00
_cell.angle_beta   90.00
_cell.angle_gamma   90.00
#
_symmetry.space_group_name_H-M   'P 1'
#
loop_
_entity.id
_entity.type
_entity.pdbx_description
1 polymer ?
#
loop_
_entity_poly.entity_id
_entity_poly.type
_entity_poly.pdbx_seq_one_letter_code
_entity_poly.pdbx_strand_id
1 'polypeptide(L)'
;SITACINLPPEVNSAGLLTQFEGGVKDYKWLDYTTPRIMFLIATMLIISQAFHSVLKRFGIPIFISQIFAGLLLSRPVLQVIKVADKIITPEHVQLIGSMGNIGIAFFIFQSGVKMDISMVAKVGRKAWYIGILSVIAPLVALIPGSMVPSGGGPTGLFITPLYYMTAYPVIFCLLTHLKILNSELGRLAQSSAIVADFLSYATILFLTLSQVAYSSPPKAIQLCVYILTFIVIVMVVVRPAMLLIARMTPEGKEVSRTGFEFTVLGLYILGLAVPHGPPLGSALVNKFDTMISGFFLPIFVTTSAMRLHDLSLHTFNSLIWHNIALAGLAALVKFGACALLLLYWKMHRNDAMALALIMNIKGIVEMAFYTFASDGRYVSPNMFRFMLGVVIVTGSVVPILVRKLYDPSRKYAGYQIKKLVDCKPESELQIVSCIHVPSNIISAINLLSISSPTNESPMVVNVLHLIKLNGQATSIFVSHQSKNKNIYTYCYSENVILSFKKFGGLHWGAASINAFTAISPPDLMHDDICTLALDKLASLVILPFHRTWYIDGSLESEDQTVRNLNLCVLEKAPCSVGILIDHGNLKRPVTHTDSSSADSLSNVAMLFIGGNDDREALTFAKRMVRDNKVRLTVVHFIAESDDGDVDWETILDSEVLRGVKNSEYIRYVKHVVKDGAETVKIVHSIVSEFELIIVGRRYNLESPQTSCLKQWSEFPELGILGDLLASKDLGGKCSVLVMQQQRKN
;
A
#
# COMPACT_ATOMS: atom_id res chain seq x y z
N SER A 1 15.90 48.92 2.02
CA SER A 1 17.19 49.10 1.32
C SER A 1 18.19 48.15 1.93
N ILE A 2 18.49 47.03 1.26
CA ILE A 2 19.61 46.16 1.64
C ILE A 2 20.72 46.46 0.64
N THR A 3 21.72 47.21 1.06
CA THR A 3 22.97 47.41 0.32
C THR A 3 23.88 46.22 0.63
N ALA A 4 23.75 45.14 -0.14
CA ALA A 4 24.73 44.07 -0.16
C ALA A 4 25.78 44.41 -1.24
N CYS A 5 27.03 44.64 -0.84
CA CYS A 5 28.14 44.76 -1.78
C CYS A 5 28.45 43.35 -2.31
N ILE A 6 28.10 43.08 -3.57
CA ILE A 6 28.46 41.84 -4.26
C ILE A 6 29.80 42.08 -4.95
N ASN A 7 30.84 41.33 -4.55
CA ASN A 7 32.09 41.31 -5.31
C ASN A 7 31.86 40.57 -6.64
N LEU A 8 32.15 41.25 -7.75
CA LEU A 8 32.01 40.72 -9.11
C LEU A 8 33.39 40.46 -9.72
N PRO A 9 33.61 39.29 -10.37
CA PRO A 9 32.67 38.18 -10.56
C PRO A 9 32.49 37.33 -9.28
N PRO A 10 31.29 36.80 -9.01
CA PRO A 10 31.05 35.95 -7.85
C PRO A 10 31.83 34.63 -7.94
N GLU A 11 32.40 34.19 -6.82
CA GLU A 11 33.06 32.89 -6.69
C GLU A 11 32.02 31.74 -6.72
N VAL A 12 31.65 31.31 -7.93
CA VAL A 12 30.62 30.28 -8.14
C VAL A 12 31.21 28.87 -8.19
N ASN A 13 32.27 28.66 -8.97
CA ASN A 13 32.86 27.35 -9.21
C ASN A 13 34.23 27.24 -8.56
N SER A 14 34.41 26.21 -7.72
CA SER A 14 35.67 25.87 -7.06
C SER A 14 36.51 24.95 -7.96
N ALA A 15 37.84 25.06 -7.87
CA ALA A 15 38.79 24.13 -8.51
C ALA A 15 38.83 22.73 -7.85
N GLY A 16 37.97 22.45 -6.86
CA GLY A 16 37.85 21.17 -6.16
C GLY A 16 38.51 21.17 -4.78
N LEU A 17 38.27 20.08 -4.03
CA LEU A 17 38.88 19.84 -2.71
C LEU A 17 40.37 19.48 -2.84
N LEU A 18 40.74 18.76 -3.90
CA LEU A 18 42.11 18.28 -4.14
C LEU A 18 43.12 19.42 -4.31
N THR A 19 42.73 20.53 -4.95
CA THR A 19 43.61 21.69 -5.14
C THR A 19 43.95 22.42 -3.84
N GLN A 20 43.15 22.26 -2.78
CA GLN A 20 43.50 22.74 -1.45
C GLN A 20 44.60 21.88 -0.80
N PHE A 21 44.62 20.57 -1.09
CA PHE A 21 45.63 19.65 -0.58
C PHE A 21 46.94 19.70 -1.40
N GLU A 22 46.87 20.05 -2.68
CA GLU A 22 48.03 20.16 -3.57
C GLU A 22 48.91 21.40 -3.33
N GLY A 23 48.55 22.27 -2.38
CA GLY A 23 49.42 23.35 -1.89
C GLY A 23 49.74 24.48 -2.88
N GLY A 24 49.09 24.52 -4.04
CA GLY A 24 49.43 25.43 -5.14
C GLY A 24 48.99 26.90 -4.95
N VAL A 25 48.07 27.19 -4.03
CA VAL A 25 47.54 28.55 -3.80
C VAL A 25 47.42 28.84 -2.31
N LYS A 26 48.21 29.79 -1.79
CA LYS A 26 48.04 30.30 -0.42
C LYS A 26 46.68 31.00 -0.34
N ASP A 27 45.87 30.63 0.66
CA ASP A 27 44.51 31.13 0.95
C ASP A 27 43.33 30.55 0.15
N TYR A 28 43.52 29.52 -0.68
CA TYR A 28 42.38 28.84 -1.31
C TYR A 28 41.60 27.97 -0.32
N LYS A 29 40.32 28.29 -0.10
CA LYS A 29 39.36 27.41 0.58
C LYS A 29 38.22 27.12 -0.36
N TRP A 30 38.02 25.84 -0.69
CA TRP A 30 36.92 25.41 -1.56
C TRP A 30 35.53 25.82 -1.01
N LEU A 31 35.38 26.01 0.31
CA LEU A 31 34.13 26.40 0.96
C LEU A 31 33.78 27.89 0.82
N ASP A 32 34.70 28.73 0.37
CA ASP A 32 34.43 30.16 0.13
C ASP A 32 33.58 30.34 -1.15
N TYR A 33 33.59 29.33 -2.04
CA TYR A 33 32.77 29.26 -3.24
C TYR A 33 31.33 28.81 -2.93
N THR A 34 30.37 29.39 -3.64
CA THR A 34 28.94 29.19 -3.37
C THR A 34 28.45 27.76 -3.65
N THR A 35 28.78 27.18 -4.80
CA THR A 35 28.33 25.83 -5.21
C THR A 35 28.75 24.72 -4.25
N PRO A 36 30.04 24.53 -3.94
CA PRO A 36 30.49 23.49 -3.01
C PRO A 36 29.90 23.66 -1.61
N ARG A 37 29.73 24.91 -1.14
CA ARG A 37 29.15 25.19 0.17
C ARG A 37 27.68 24.78 0.25
N ILE A 38 26.90 25.01 -0.81
CA ILE A 38 25.50 24.57 -0.90
C ILE A 38 25.42 23.04 -0.94
N MET A 39 26.25 22.39 -1.75
CA MET A 39 26.31 20.92 -1.82
C MET A 39 26.67 20.30 -0.46
N PHE A 40 27.66 20.88 0.22
CA PHE A 40 28.06 20.46 1.56
C PHE A 40 26.92 20.65 2.58
N LEU A 41 26.20 21.77 2.52
CA LEU A 41 25.07 22.03 3.41
C LEU A 41 23.92 21.06 3.18
N ILE A 42 23.59 20.76 1.92
CA ILE A 42 22.57 19.75 1.56
C ILE A 42 23.00 18.36 2.06
N ALA A 43 24.26 17.96 1.81
CA ALA A 43 24.78 16.68 2.29
C ALA A 43 24.70 16.59 3.81
N THR A 44 25.06 17.66 4.51
CA THR A 44 24.98 17.74 5.98
C THR A 44 23.54 17.62 6.47
N MET A 45 22.58 18.32 5.85
CA MET A 45 21.15 18.20 6.16
C MET A 45 20.64 16.76 6.02
N LEU A 46 21.01 16.06 4.94
CA LEU A 46 20.58 14.69 4.67
C LEU A 46 21.21 13.69 5.65
N ILE A 47 22.52 13.81 5.92
CA ILE A 47 23.24 12.94 6.86
C ILE A 47 22.67 13.08 8.27
N ILE A 48 22.48 14.30 8.76
CA ILE A 48 21.91 14.56 10.09
C ILE A 48 20.46 14.04 10.18
N SER A 49 19.66 14.25 9.13
CA SER A 49 18.28 13.73 9.08
C SER A 49 18.25 12.21 9.19
N GLN A 50 19.15 11.51 8.49
CA GLN A 50 19.23 10.05 8.53
C GLN A 50 19.79 9.53 9.86
N ALA A 51 20.73 10.26 10.48
CA ALA A 51 21.24 9.94 11.80
C ALA A 51 20.13 10.02 12.86
N PHE A 52 19.34 11.11 12.88
CA PHE A 52 18.16 11.21 13.74
C PHE A 52 17.13 10.13 13.44
N HIS A 53 16.87 9.84 12.16
CA HIS A 53 15.89 8.83 11.78
C HIS A 53 16.29 7.43 12.26
N SER A 54 17.59 7.08 12.24
CA SER A 54 18.08 5.79 12.73
C SER A 54 17.76 5.54 14.21
N VAL A 55 17.72 6.60 15.02
CA VAL A 55 17.31 6.54 16.44
C VAL A 55 15.80 6.61 16.57
N LEU A 56 15.16 7.60 15.95
CA LEU A 56 13.73 7.90 16.10
C LEU A 56 12.82 6.83 15.49
N LYS A 57 13.28 6.11 14.45
CA LYS A 57 12.58 4.98 13.85
C LYS A 57 12.32 3.87 14.87
N ARG A 58 13.20 3.67 15.86
CA ARG A 58 13.00 2.68 16.94
C ARG A 58 11.79 3.01 17.81
N PHE A 59 11.47 4.29 17.96
CA PHE A 59 10.30 4.77 18.70
C PHE A 59 9.03 4.88 17.82
N GLY A 60 9.10 4.49 16.55
CA GLY A 60 7.98 4.60 15.62
C GLY A 60 7.68 6.04 15.17
N ILE A 61 8.66 6.94 15.28
CA ILE A 61 8.52 8.34 14.86
C ILE A 61 8.83 8.46 13.35
N PRO A 62 7.99 9.15 12.55
CA PRO A 62 8.19 9.31 11.11
C PRO A 62 9.46 10.09 10.74
N ILE A 63 10.03 9.80 9.55
CA ILE A 63 11.22 10.49 9.03
C ILE A 63 11.04 12.02 8.90
N PHE A 64 9.82 12.47 8.62
CA PHE A 64 9.46 13.90 8.59
C PHE A 64 9.87 14.63 9.87
N ILE A 65 9.63 14.03 11.04
CA ILE A 65 10.01 14.62 12.33
C ILE A 65 11.53 14.63 12.51
N SER A 66 12.22 13.59 12.04
CA SER A 66 13.69 13.54 12.05
C SER A 66 14.31 14.67 11.20
N GLN A 67 13.69 15.02 10.07
CA GLN A 67 14.09 16.15 9.24
C GLN A 67 13.87 17.50 9.94
N ILE A 68 12.77 17.65 10.70
CA ILE A 68 12.56 18.86 11.53
C ILE A 68 13.67 18.98 12.57
N PHE A 69 13.99 17.91 13.31
CA PHE A 69 15.07 17.92 14.30
C PHE A 69 16.44 18.23 13.68
N ALA A 70 16.72 17.72 12.47
CA ALA A 70 17.92 18.08 11.73
C ALA A 70 17.98 19.59 11.42
N GLY A 71 16.87 20.19 10.99
CA GLY A 71 16.78 21.63 10.78
C GLY A 71 16.87 22.46 12.07
N LEU A 72 16.34 21.96 13.19
CA LEU A 72 16.50 22.57 14.52
C LEU A 72 17.97 22.57 14.95
N LEU A 73 18.69 21.46 14.75
CA LEU A 73 20.12 21.36 15.07
C LEU A 73 20.96 22.32 14.21
N LEU A 74 20.58 22.50 12.94
CA LEU A 74 21.21 23.44 12.01
C LEU A 74 20.67 24.88 12.12
N SER A 75 19.80 25.17 13.09
CA SER A 75 19.31 26.52 13.31
C SER A 75 20.40 27.43 13.89
N ARG A 76 20.35 28.72 13.55
CA ARG A 76 21.31 29.72 14.06
C ARG A 76 21.52 29.71 15.57
N PRO A 77 20.49 29.68 16.43
CA PRO A 77 20.70 29.71 17.88
C PRO A 77 21.56 28.53 18.37
N VAL A 78 21.42 27.34 17.77
CA VAL A 78 22.23 26.17 18.13
C VAL A 78 23.67 26.29 17.60
N LEU A 79 23.81 26.74 16.35
CA LEU A 79 25.13 26.90 15.73
C LEU A 79 25.97 28.02 16.35
N GLN A 80 25.32 29.04 16.92
CA GLN A 80 25.99 30.11 17.67
C GLN A 80 26.64 29.58 18.95
N VAL A 81 25.97 28.64 19.65
CA VAL A 81 26.55 27.96 20.82
C VAL A 81 27.80 27.16 20.43
N ILE A 82 27.78 26.53 19.25
CA ILE A 82 28.88 25.68 18.76
C ILE A 82 30.02 26.53 18.14
N LYS A 83 29.88 27.86 18.01
CA LYS A 83 30.83 28.79 17.36
C LYS A 83 31.17 28.45 15.88
N VAL A 84 30.29 27.70 15.22
CA VAL A 84 30.46 27.25 13.82
C VAL A 84 29.53 28.01 12.86
N ALA A 85 28.58 28.79 13.40
CA ALA A 85 27.55 29.51 12.65
C ALA A 85 28.06 30.32 11.45
N ASP A 86 28.99 31.24 11.68
CA ASP A 86 29.36 32.24 10.66
C ASP A 86 30.27 31.67 9.56
N LYS A 87 30.91 30.52 9.81
CA LYS A 87 31.87 29.90 8.88
C LYS A 87 31.20 28.92 7.90
N ILE A 88 30.05 28.34 8.25
CA ILE A 88 29.36 27.32 7.42
C ILE A 88 28.03 27.84 6.86
N ILE A 89 27.25 28.64 7.61
CA ILE A 89 25.87 28.98 7.23
C ILE A 89 25.65 30.50 7.16
N THR A 90 25.63 31.04 5.94
CA THR A 90 25.26 32.44 5.64
C THR A 90 23.75 32.54 5.37
N PRO A 91 23.05 33.63 5.77
CA PRO A 91 21.63 33.86 5.44
C PRO A 91 21.27 33.62 3.97
N GLU A 92 22.13 34.08 3.07
CA GLU A 92 21.91 34.05 1.62
C GLU A 92 21.82 32.61 1.09
N HIS A 93 22.69 31.72 1.58
CA HIS A 93 22.66 30.30 1.21
C HIS A 93 21.41 29.59 1.74
N VAL A 94 20.94 29.95 2.94
CA VAL A 94 19.69 29.40 3.50
C VAL A 94 18.48 29.84 2.67
N GLN A 95 18.46 31.09 2.19
CA GLN A 95 17.40 31.58 1.31
C GLN A 95 17.40 30.89 -0.06
N LEU A 96 18.58 30.66 -0.64
CA LEU A 96 18.70 29.94 -1.91
C LEU A 96 18.22 28.49 -1.79
N ILE A 97 18.66 27.78 -0.75
CA ILE A 97 18.19 26.41 -0.48
C ILE A 97 16.70 26.41 -0.13
N GLY A 98 16.20 27.41 0.59
CA GLY A 98 14.78 27.60 0.87
C GLY A 98 13.94 27.77 -0.41
N SER A 99 14.49 28.44 -1.43
CA SER A 99 13.84 28.56 -2.75
C SER A 99 13.76 27.21 -3.46
N MET A 100 14.81 26.39 -3.35
CA MET A 100 14.79 25.00 -3.85
C MET A 100 13.79 24.12 -3.06
N GLY A 101 13.68 24.33 -1.75
CA GLY A 101 12.66 23.70 -0.91
C GLY A 101 11.23 24.07 -1.34
N ASN A 102 11.00 25.33 -1.72
CA ASN A 102 9.70 25.78 -2.23
C ASN A 102 9.30 25.10 -3.55
N ILE A 103 10.27 24.81 -4.43
CA ILE A 103 10.04 23.98 -5.62
C ILE A 103 9.69 22.54 -5.19
N GLY A 104 10.37 22.03 -4.16
CA GLY A 104 10.14 20.72 -3.59
C GLY A 104 8.71 20.50 -3.07
N ILE A 105 8.21 21.43 -2.26
CA ILE A 105 6.84 21.36 -1.75
C ILE A 105 5.80 21.50 -2.88
N ALA A 106 6.10 22.30 -3.92
CA ALA A 106 5.23 22.42 -5.08
C ALA A 106 5.07 21.08 -5.81
N PHE A 107 6.18 20.38 -6.05
CA PHE A 107 6.17 19.04 -6.63
C PHE A 107 5.50 18.01 -5.71
N PHE A 108 5.70 18.09 -4.39
CA PHE A 108 5.03 17.21 -3.44
C PHE A 108 3.50 17.38 -3.47
N ILE A 109 3.01 18.62 -3.50
CA ILE A 109 1.58 18.93 -3.58
C ILE A 109 1.03 18.49 -4.95
N PHE A 110 1.76 18.72 -6.05
CA PHE A 110 1.39 18.19 -7.38
C PHE A 110 1.26 16.68 -7.37
N GLN A 111 2.30 15.98 -6.90
CA GLN A 111 2.32 14.52 -6.84
C GLN A 111 1.18 13.98 -5.97
N SER A 112 0.87 14.68 -4.88
CA SER A 112 -0.25 14.33 -4.01
C SER A 112 -1.60 14.53 -4.70
N GLY A 113 -1.74 15.58 -5.52
CA GLY A 113 -2.91 15.79 -6.38
C GLY A 113 -3.06 14.69 -7.44
N VAL A 114 -1.98 14.26 -8.08
CA VAL A 114 -1.99 13.14 -9.05
C VAL A 114 -2.39 11.82 -8.38
N LYS A 115 -1.89 11.60 -7.16
CA LYS A 115 -2.17 10.41 -6.33
C LYS A 115 -3.64 10.35 -5.85
N MET A 116 -4.34 11.49 -5.83
CA MET A 116 -5.67 11.65 -5.25
C MET A 116 -6.77 11.29 -6.26
N ASP A 117 -7.61 10.32 -5.92
CA ASP A 117 -8.79 9.96 -6.72
C ASP A 117 -10.02 10.77 -6.28
N ILE A 118 -10.34 11.84 -7.01
CA ILE A 118 -11.53 12.67 -6.77
C ILE A 118 -12.83 11.89 -6.97
N SER A 119 -12.83 10.84 -7.81
CA SER A 119 -14.02 10.02 -8.03
C SER A 119 -14.43 9.26 -6.77
N MET A 120 -13.49 9.03 -5.85
CA MET A 120 -13.81 8.49 -4.55
C MET A 120 -14.79 9.37 -3.80
N VAL A 121 -14.67 10.71 -3.83
CA VAL A 121 -15.56 11.65 -3.10
C VAL A 121 -17.03 11.36 -3.33
N ALA A 122 -17.40 11.10 -4.59
CA ALA A 122 -18.77 10.76 -4.96
C ALA A 122 -19.18 9.32 -4.60
N LYS A 123 -18.20 8.40 -4.51
CA LYS A 123 -18.37 6.98 -4.14
C LYS A 123 -18.24 6.74 -2.63
N VAL A 124 -17.83 7.74 -1.85
CA VAL A 124 -17.59 7.64 -0.41
C VAL A 124 -18.91 7.32 0.30
N GLY A 125 -18.89 6.28 1.14
CA GLY A 125 -20.02 5.96 2.01
C GLY A 125 -20.38 7.16 2.90
N ARG A 126 -21.68 7.38 3.15
CA ARG A 126 -22.21 8.53 3.93
C ARG A 126 -21.40 8.85 5.19
N LYS A 127 -20.81 7.84 5.84
CA LYS A 127 -19.96 7.98 7.02
C LYS A 127 -18.78 8.95 6.83
N ALA A 128 -18.00 8.80 5.78
CA ALA A 128 -16.80 9.63 5.60
C ALA A 128 -17.12 11.08 5.18
N TRP A 129 -18.26 11.31 4.52
CA TRP A 129 -18.77 12.66 4.28
C TRP A 129 -19.04 13.42 5.59
N TYR A 130 -19.79 12.82 6.51
CA TYR A 130 -20.07 13.46 7.79
C TYR A 130 -18.80 13.66 8.64
N ILE A 131 -17.87 12.69 8.66
CA ILE A 131 -16.60 12.84 9.39
C ILE A 131 -15.79 13.99 8.82
N GLY A 132 -15.62 14.04 7.49
CA GLY A 132 -14.87 15.09 6.81
C GLY A 132 -15.47 16.48 7.05
N ILE A 133 -16.78 16.63 6.85
CA ILE A 133 -17.49 17.90 7.10
C ILE A 133 -17.37 18.32 8.57
N LEU A 134 -17.68 17.41 9.49
CA LEU A 134 -17.69 17.70 10.92
C LEU A 134 -16.30 18.07 11.44
N SER A 135 -15.24 17.46 10.88
CA SER A 135 -13.85 17.75 11.25
C SER A 135 -13.41 19.19 10.94
N VAL A 136 -14.11 19.88 10.04
CA VAL A 136 -13.81 21.27 9.64
C VAL A 136 -14.85 22.25 10.20
N ILE A 137 -16.14 21.94 10.09
CA ILE A 137 -17.21 22.83 10.55
C ILE A 137 -17.25 22.95 12.07
N ALA A 138 -17.07 21.85 12.82
CA ALA A 138 -17.11 21.91 14.28
C ALA A 138 -16.03 22.85 14.88
N PRO A 139 -14.74 22.73 14.52
CA PRO A 139 -13.74 23.68 15.00
C PRO A 139 -13.96 25.10 14.43
N LEU A 140 -14.43 25.24 13.18
CA LEU A 140 -14.74 26.56 12.62
C LEU A 140 -15.75 27.31 13.50
N VAL A 141 -16.89 26.69 13.83
CA VAL A 141 -17.94 27.30 14.66
C VAL A 141 -17.44 27.60 16.07
N ALA A 142 -16.68 26.68 16.68
CA ALA A 142 -16.16 26.86 18.03
C ALA A 142 -15.11 27.98 18.14
N LEU A 143 -14.40 28.30 17.06
CA LEU A 143 -13.35 29.32 17.05
C LEU A 143 -13.85 30.73 16.74
N ILE A 144 -15.09 30.89 16.22
CA ILE A 144 -15.66 32.22 15.92
C ILE A 144 -15.58 33.16 17.13
N PRO A 145 -16.06 32.81 18.34
CA PRO A 145 -16.05 33.72 19.48
C PRO A 145 -14.63 34.12 19.91
N GLY A 146 -13.70 33.16 19.89
CA GLY A 146 -12.31 33.38 20.27
C GLY A 146 -11.50 34.18 19.24
N SER A 147 -11.89 34.12 17.96
CA SER A 147 -11.30 34.93 16.89
C SER A 147 -11.76 36.39 16.87
N MET A 148 -12.87 36.71 17.57
CA MET A 148 -13.44 38.06 17.67
C MET A 148 -12.90 38.86 18.87
N VAL A 149 -12.09 38.25 19.74
CA VAL A 149 -11.50 38.95 20.89
C VAL A 149 -10.41 39.91 20.39
N PRO A 150 -10.53 41.24 20.64
CA PRO A 150 -9.62 42.25 20.12
C PRO A 150 -8.31 42.25 20.91
N SER A 151 -7.45 41.28 20.66
CA SER A 151 -6.10 41.22 21.23
C SER A 151 -5.09 41.89 20.29
N GLY A 152 -5.30 43.16 19.94
CA GLY A 152 -4.27 44.02 19.33
C GLY A 152 -3.83 43.73 17.87
N GLY A 153 -4.44 42.74 17.20
CA GLY A 153 -4.41 42.62 15.73
C GLY A 153 -5.84 42.69 15.22
N GLY A 154 -6.12 43.46 14.16
CA GLY A 154 -7.47 43.67 13.64
C GLY A 154 -8.12 42.40 13.04
N PRO A 155 -8.91 42.48 11.95
CA PRO A 155 -9.58 41.32 11.31
C PRO A 155 -8.64 40.20 10.83
N THR A 156 -7.32 40.33 11.04
CA THR A 156 -6.27 39.35 10.78
C THR A 156 -6.39 38.04 11.58
N GLY A 157 -7.02 38.04 12.77
CA GLY A 157 -7.18 36.82 13.58
C GLY A 157 -8.05 35.74 12.92
N LEU A 158 -9.09 36.17 12.20
CA LEU A 158 -9.99 35.27 11.47
C LEU A 158 -9.26 34.54 10.33
N PHE A 159 -8.29 35.21 9.69
CA PHE A 159 -7.51 34.65 8.57
C PHE A 159 -6.57 33.51 9.00
N ILE A 160 -6.04 33.59 10.23
CA ILE A 160 -5.13 32.58 10.79
C ILE A 160 -5.91 31.33 11.24
N THR A 161 -7.18 31.51 11.63
CA THR A 161 -8.01 30.48 12.27
C THR A 161 -8.09 29.15 11.48
N PRO A 162 -8.24 29.13 10.14
CA PRO A 162 -8.22 27.89 9.35
C PRO A 162 -6.95 27.07 9.48
N LEU A 163 -5.80 27.71 9.71
CA LEU A 163 -4.52 27.03 9.86
C LEU A 163 -4.48 26.12 11.11
N TYR A 164 -5.37 26.37 12.09
CA TYR A 164 -5.45 25.53 13.29
C TYR A 164 -6.15 24.20 13.07
N TYR A 165 -7.21 24.16 12.25
CA TYR A 165 -8.04 22.97 12.07
C TYR A 165 -7.93 22.29 10.69
N MET A 166 -7.23 22.92 9.74
CA MET A 166 -6.96 22.36 8.41
C MET A 166 -6.53 20.89 8.50
N THR A 167 -7.06 20.06 7.60
CA THR A 167 -6.69 18.64 7.48
C THR A 167 -6.23 18.38 6.06
N ALA A 168 -4.94 18.07 5.88
CA ALA A 168 -4.41 17.77 4.56
C ALA A 168 -4.47 16.25 4.24
N TYR A 169 -5.09 15.87 3.13
CA TYR A 169 -5.08 14.48 2.64
C TYR A 169 -3.67 13.90 2.48
N PRO A 170 -2.68 14.63 1.92
CA PRO A 170 -1.32 14.10 1.74
C PRO A 170 -0.67 13.65 3.06
N VAL A 171 -0.96 14.37 4.16
CA VAL A 171 -0.38 14.07 5.47
C VAL A 171 -0.99 12.81 6.07
N ILE A 172 -2.32 12.67 5.97
CA ILE A 172 -3.02 11.45 6.41
C ILE A 172 -2.57 10.26 5.57
N PHE A 173 -2.41 10.42 4.26
CA PHE A 173 -1.89 9.37 3.38
C PHE A 173 -0.47 8.92 3.81
N CYS A 174 0.45 9.86 4.05
CA CYS A 174 1.78 9.54 4.55
C CYS A 174 1.74 8.83 5.91
N LEU A 175 0.87 9.25 6.82
CA LEU A 175 0.68 8.62 8.14
C LEU A 175 0.21 7.16 8.01
N LEU A 176 -0.85 6.92 7.23
CA LEU A 176 -1.42 5.58 7.04
C LEU A 176 -0.44 4.63 6.34
N THR A 177 0.34 5.16 5.40
CA THR A 177 1.41 4.41 4.72
C THR A 177 2.52 4.04 5.71
N HIS A 178 2.96 4.99 6.54
CA HIS A 178 3.97 4.74 7.57
C HIS A 178 3.49 3.71 8.61
N LEU A 179 2.22 3.76 9.00
CA LEU A 179 1.62 2.82 9.95
C LEU A 179 1.25 1.47 9.32
N LYS A 180 1.37 1.29 8.00
CA LYS A 180 0.96 0.08 7.26
C LYS A 180 -0.50 -0.32 7.45
N ILE A 181 -1.39 0.65 7.63
CA ILE A 181 -2.83 0.42 7.84
C ILE A 181 -3.68 0.97 6.69
N LEU A 182 -3.07 1.23 5.53
CA LEU A 182 -3.72 1.82 4.35
C LEU A 182 -4.96 1.02 3.90
N ASN A 183 -4.85 -0.32 3.87
CA ASN A 183 -5.88 -1.22 3.36
C ASN A 183 -6.96 -1.57 4.39
N SER A 184 -6.74 -1.21 5.66
CA SER A 184 -7.71 -1.44 6.72
C SER A 184 -8.99 -0.66 6.47
N GLU A 185 -10.12 -1.14 7.00
CA GLU A 185 -11.38 -0.39 6.97
C GLU A 185 -11.24 1.01 7.58
N LEU A 186 -10.48 1.11 8.66
CA LEU A 186 -10.13 2.37 9.32
C LEU A 186 -9.34 3.29 8.38
N GLY A 187 -8.31 2.77 7.71
CA GLY A 187 -7.46 3.49 6.77
C GLY A 187 -8.26 4.01 5.58
N ARG A 188 -9.09 3.16 4.95
CA ARG A 188 -9.97 3.56 3.84
C ARG A 188 -10.98 4.64 4.25
N LEU A 189 -11.55 4.53 5.47
CA LEU A 189 -12.46 5.54 6.02
C LEU A 189 -11.72 6.87 6.32
N ALA A 190 -10.49 6.80 6.83
CA ALA A 190 -9.65 7.96 7.08
C ALA A 190 -9.28 8.69 5.78
N GLN A 191 -8.84 7.97 4.75
CA GLN A 191 -8.48 8.54 3.45
C GLN A 191 -9.66 9.28 2.81
N SER A 192 -10.82 8.62 2.76
CA SER A 192 -12.03 9.20 2.18
C SER A 192 -12.53 10.42 2.95
N SER A 193 -12.50 10.38 4.29
CA SER A 193 -12.85 11.53 5.14
C SER A 193 -11.85 12.68 4.98
N ALA A 194 -10.56 12.37 4.86
CA ALA A 194 -9.48 13.33 4.69
C ALA A 194 -9.61 14.11 3.39
N ILE A 195 -9.98 13.45 2.28
CA ILE A 195 -10.22 14.12 1.00
C ILE A 195 -11.31 15.20 1.14
N VAL A 196 -12.44 14.85 1.77
CA VAL A 196 -13.56 15.79 1.99
C VAL A 196 -13.13 16.94 2.89
N ALA A 197 -12.41 16.65 3.97
CA ALA A 197 -11.88 17.65 4.89
C ALA A 197 -10.85 18.58 4.21
N ASP A 198 -10.03 18.06 3.29
CA ASP A 198 -9.01 18.82 2.58
C ASP A 198 -9.66 19.85 1.65
N PHE A 199 -10.58 19.41 0.77
CA PHE A 199 -11.34 20.31 -0.09
C PHE A 199 -12.11 21.38 0.71
N LEU A 200 -12.75 20.98 1.81
CA LEU A 200 -13.49 21.92 2.65
C LEU A 200 -12.55 22.90 3.36
N SER A 201 -11.36 22.48 3.79
CA SER A 201 -10.34 23.35 4.39
C SER A 201 -9.80 24.37 3.39
N TYR A 202 -9.49 23.95 2.15
CA TYR A 202 -9.09 24.89 1.10
C TYR A 202 -10.21 25.87 0.76
N ALA A 203 -11.47 25.41 0.72
CA ALA A 203 -12.62 26.27 0.48
C ALA A 203 -12.81 27.32 1.58
N THR A 204 -12.64 26.95 2.86
CA THR A 204 -12.72 27.92 3.98
C THR A 204 -11.58 28.93 3.95
N ILE A 205 -10.34 28.50 3.65
CA ILE A 205 -9.19 29.41 3.47
C ILE A 205 -9.45 30.39 2.32
N LEU A 206 -9.93 29.89 1.18
CA LEU A 206 -10.25 30.73 0.02
C LEU A 206 -11.34 31.75 0.37
N PHE A 207 -12.44 31.31 0.98
CA PHE A 207 -13.55 32.17 1.35
C PHE A 207 -13.10 33.29 2.31
N LEU A 208 -12.32 32.96 3.33
CA LEU A 208 -11.82 33.95 4.31
C LEU A 208 -10.80 34.93 3.70
N THR A 209 -9.99 34.45 2.76
CA THR A 209 -9.07 35.32 1.99
C THR A 209 -9.87 36.32 1.14
N LEU A 210 -10.89 35.83 0.44
CA LEU A 210 -11.75 36.67 -0.40
C LEU A 210 -12.54 37.69 0.44
N SER A 211 -13.07 37.30 1.60
CA SER A 211 -13.78 38.23 2.49
C SER A 211 -12.86 39.35 2.99
N GLN A 212 -11.60 39.02 3.29
CA GLN A 212 -10.62 40.00 3.75
C GLN A 212 -10.23 40.99 2.64
N VAL A 213 -9.99 40.48 1.43
CA VAL A 213 -9.73 41.34 0.27
C VAL A 213 -10.96 42.17 -0.08
N ALA A 214 -12.17 41.62 0.07
CA ALA A 214 -13.41 42.37 -0.18
C ALA A 214 -13.61 43.50 0.82
N TYR A 215 -13.28 43.28 2.11
CA TYR A 215 -13.33 44.32 3.14
C TYR A 215 -12.36 45.47 2.85
N SER A 216 -11.16 45.16 2.36
CA SER A 216 -10.16 46.19 2.03
C SER A 216 -10.40 46.85 0.67
N SER A 217 -10.84 46.11 -0.34
CA SER A 217 -11.06 46.57 -1.72
C SER A 217 -11.95 45.59 -2.49
N PRO A 218 -13.28 45.84 -2.58
CA PRO A 218 -14.21 45.02 -3.36
C PRO A 218 -13.79 44.73 -4.81
N PRO A 219 -13.26 45.69 -5.61
CA PRO A 219 -12.90 45.39 -7.00
C PRO A 219 -11.72 44.41 -7.11
N LYS A 220 -10.76 44.46 -6.17
CA LYS A 220 -9.64 43.52 -6.13
C LYS A 220 -10.10 42.11 -5.76
N ALA A 221 -11.12 41.98 -4.91
CA ALA A 221 -11.71 40.70 -4.57
C ALA A 221 -12.41 40.06 -5.78
N ILE A 222 -13.18 40.84 -6.52
CA ILE A 222 -13.83 40.38 -7.76
C ILE A 222 -12.77 39.97 -8.78
N GLN A 223 -11.72 40.77 -8.97
CA GLN A 223 -10.61 40.45 -9.86
C GLN A 223 -9.91 39.13 -9.47
N LEU A 224 -9.65 38.92 -8.17
CA LEU A 224 -9.05 37.69 -7.65
C LEU A 224 -9.97 36.48 -7.87
N CYS A 225 -11.28 36.61 -7.62
CA CYS A 225 -12.27 35.58 -7.94
C CYS A 225 -12.24 35.21 -9.43
N VAL A 226 -12.21 36.20 -10.32
CA VAL A 226 -12.16 35.99 -11.77
C VAL A 226 -10.87 35.25 -12.16
N TYR A 227 -9.71 35.61 -11.61
CA TYR A 227 -8.46 34.90 -11.88
C TYR A 227 -8.50 33.44 -11.44
N ILE A 228 -9.03 33.15 -10.25
CA ILE A 228 -9.14 31.78 -9.74
C ILE A 228 -10.12 30.96 -10.58
N LEU A 229 -11.29 31.52 -10.92
CA LEU A 229 -12.28 30.84 -11.74
C LEU A 229 -11.74 30.58 -13.15
N THR A 230 -11.10 31.57 -13.76
CA THR A 230 -10.48 31.44 -15.09
C THR A 230 -9.41 30.36 -15.08
N PHE A 231 -8.57 30.32 -14.05
CA PHE A 231 -7.55 29.28 -13.89
C PHE A 231 -8.18 27.87 -13.79
N ILE A 232 -9.20 27.69 -12.97
CA ILE A 232 -9.92 26.40 -12.84
C ILE A 232 -10.53 25.99 -14.18
N VAL A 233 -11.18 26.92 -14.89
CA VAL A 233 -11.77 26.65 -16.20
C VAL A 233 -10.71 26.24 -17.22
N ILE A 234 -9.57 26.94 -17.30
CA ILE A 234 -8.47 26.58 -18.19
C ILE A 234 -7.94 25.18 -17.89
N VAL A 235 -7.72 24.85 -16.61
CA VAL A 235 -7.22 23.53 -16.23
C VAL A 235 -8.22 22.42 -16.59
N MET A 236 -9.51 22.65 -16.38
CA MET A 236 -10.56 21.67 -16.64
C MET A 236 -10.89 21.51 -18.13
N VAL A 237 -10.85 22.58 -18.92
CA VAL A 237 -11.25 22.59 -20.34
C VAL A 237 -10.06 22.35 -21.28
N VAL A 238 -8.86 22.84 -20.94
CA VAL A 238 -7.69 22.74 -21.83
C VAL A 238 -6.75 21.64 -21.34
N VAL A 239 -6.30 21.72 -20.09
CA VAL A 239 -5.22 20.86 -19.60
C VAL A 239 -5.69 19.41 -19.40
N ARG A 240 -6.86 19.21 -18.76
CA ARG A 240 -7.37 17.87 -18.49
C ARG A 240 -7.64 17.07 -19.79
N PRO A 241 -8.32 17.61 -20.82
CA PRO A 241 -8.49 16.87 -22.07
C PRO A 241 -7.18 16.61 -22.80
N ALA A 242 -6.23 17.55 -22.80
CA ALA A 242 -4.91 17.35 -23.38
C ALA A 242 -4.15 16.19 -22.70
N MET A 243 -4.18 16.13 -21.36
CA MET A 243 -3.55 15.04 -20.60
C MET A 243 -4.22 13.68 -20.85
N LEU A 244 -5.56 13.65 -20.97
CA LEU A 244 -6.28 12.43 -21.34
C LEU A 244 -5.96 11.96 -22.77
N LEU A 245 -5.76 12.89 -23.69
CA LEU A 245 -5.36 12.59 -25.07
C LEU A 245 -3.93 12.02 -25.10
N ILE A 246 -2.99 12.62 -24.36
CA ILE A 246 -1.63 12.09 -24.22
C ILE A 246 -1.66 10.67 -23.61
N ALA A 247 -2.45 10.47 -22.56
CA ALA A 247 -2.58 9.16 -21.91
C ALA A 247 -3.11 8.09 -22.88
N ARG A 248 -4.02 8.44 -23.79
CA ARG A 248 -4.52 7.53 -24.84
C ARG A 248 -3.48 7.23 -25.92
N MET A 249 -2.55 8.16 -26.18
CA MET A 249 -1.51 7.99 -27.20
C MET A 249 -0.27 7.23 -26.72
N THR A 250 -0.07 7.12 -25.40
CA THR A 250 0.99 6.33 -24.79
C THR A 250 0.55 4.87 -24.57
N PRO A 251 1.12 3.88 -25.28
CA PRO A 251 0.83 2.47 -25.03
C PRO A 251 1.38 1.99 -23.68
N GLU A 252 0.67 1.03 -23.07
CA GLU A 252 1.04 0.45 -21.76
C GLU A 252 2.49 -0.09 -21.80
N GLY A 253 3.33 0.38 -20.87
CA GLY A 253 4.70 -0.12 -20.67
C GLY A 253 5.84 0.65 -21.36
N LYS A 254 5.58 1.72 -22.13
CA LYS A 254 6.65 2.60 -22.67
C LYS A 254 6.74 3.93 -21.91
N GLU A 255 7.97 4.36 -21.60
CA GLU A 255 8.22 5.66 -20.99
C GLU A 255 7.72 6.80 -21.90
N VAL A 256 6.98 7.74 -21.32
CA VAL A 256 6.51 8.93 -22.04
C VAL A 256 7.73 9.69 -22.58
N SER A 257 7.87 9.76 -23.90
CA SER A 257 8.97 10.50 -24.52
C SER A 257 8.82 11.98 -24.18
N ARG A 258 9.88 12.53 -23.58
CA ARG A 258 10.11 13.93 -23.20
C ARG A 258 9.19 14.95 -23.87
N THR A 259 8.17 15.39 -23.14
CA THR A 259 7.62 16.75 -23.30
C THR A 259 7.75 17.45 -21.96
N GLY A 260 8.74 18.32 -21.86
CA GLY A 260 8.93 19.18 -20.69
C GLY A 260 7.78 20.16 -20.61
N PHE A 261 6.95 20.02 -19.59
CA PHE A 261 5.98 21.04 -19.26
C PHE A 261 6.55 21.95 -18.16
N GLU A 262 6.83 23.20 -18.51
CA GLU A 262 7.13 24.25 -17.54
C GLU A 262 5.79 24.72 -16.93
N PHE A 263 5.55 24.42 -15.66
CA PHE A 263 4.34 24.86 -14.95
C PHE A 263 4.67 25.73 -13.73
N THR A 264 3.89 26.80 -13.53
CA THR A 264 4.03 27.76 -12.44
C THR A 264 3.51 27.19 -11.09
N VAL A 265 4.26 27.45 -10.01
CA VAL A 265 4.21 26.81 -8.68
C VAL A 265 2.83 26.78 -7.98
N LEU A 266 1.94 27.77 -8.15
CA LEU A 266 0.63 27.79 -7.46
C LEU A 266 -0.46 26.96 -8.15
N GLY A 267 -0.29 26.62 -9.43
CA GLY A 267 -1.24 25.81 -10.20
C GLY A 267 -1.08 24.30 -10.02
N LEU A 268 -0.01 23.87 -9.34
CA LEU A 268 0.45 22.49 -9.32
C LEU A 268 -0.51 21.52 -8.62
N TYR A 269 -1.26 21.94 -7.60
CA TYR A 269 -2.25 21.06 -6.97
C TYR A 269 -3.42 20.74 -7.92
N ILE A 270 -4.05 21.79 -8.48
CA ILE A 270 -5.20 21.67 -9.40
C ILE A 270 -4.76 21.00 -10.71
N LEU A 271 -3.54 21.29 -11.17
CA LEU A 271 -2.91 20.60 -12.28
C LEU A 271 -2.69 19.11 -11.98
N GLY A 272 -2.23 18.77 -10.78
CA GLY A 272 -2.09 17.38 -10.33
C GLY A 272 -3.43 16.64 -10.36
N LEU A 273 -4.51 17.29 -9.88
CA LEU A 273 -5.88 16.76 -9.94
C LEU A 273 -6.42 16.60 -11.38
N ALA A 274 -5.90 17.37 -12.34
CA ALA A 274 -6.27 17.28 -13.74
C ALA A 274 -5.62 16.07 -14.44
N VAL A 275 -4.49 15.58 -13.93
CA VAL A 275 -3.84 14.36 -14.44
C VAL A 275 -4.73 13.15 -14.11
N PRO A 276 -5.01 12.26 -15.08
CA PRO A 276 -5.73 11.03 -14.78
C PRO A 276 -4.95 10.20 -13.75
N HIS A 277 -5.64 9.80 -12.68
CA HIS A 277 -5.08 9.01 -11.59
C HIS A 277 -4.83 7.56 -12.05
N GLY A 278 -3.63 7.03 -11.81
CA GLY A 278 -3.25 5.65 -12.14
C GLY A 278 -2.59 5.46 -13.51
N PRO A 279 -2.43 4.20 -13.94
CA PRO A 279 -1.73 3.87 -15.18
C PRO A 279 -2.48 4.31 -16.44
N PRO A 280 -1.76 4.64 -17.53
CA PRO A 280 -0.29 4.61 -17.67
C PRO A 280 0.41 5.91 -17.20
N LEU A 281 -0.26 7.07 -17.27
CA LEU A 281 0.40 8.38 -17.15
C LEU A 281 0.66 8.83 -15.71
N GLY A 282 -0.38 8.80 -14.85
CA GLY A 282 -0.27 9.24 -13.45
C GLY A 282 0.71 8.34 -12.67
N SER A 283 0.66 7.04 -12.90
CA SER A 283 1.57 6.07 -12.29
C SER A 283 3.03 6.30 -12.67
N ALA A 284 3.30 6.58 -13.95
CA ALA A 284 4.65 6.84 -14.45
C ALA A 284 5.22 8.16 -13.88
N LEU A 285 4.42 9.22 -13.86
CA LEU A 285 4.81 10.51 -13.27
C LEU A 285 5.12 10.36 -11.78
N VAL A 286 4.25 9.68 -11.04
CA VAL A 286 4.45 9.43 -9.61
C VAL A 286 5.72 8.63 -9.37
N ASN A 287 5.92 7.50 -10.05
CA ASN A 287 7.11 6.67 -9.85
C ASN A 287 8.41 7.42 -10.19
N LYS A 288 8.40 8.28 -11.21
CA LYS A 288 9.58 9.05 -11.62
C LYS A 288 9.92 10.16 -10.64
N PHE A 289 8.92 10.84 -10.08
CA PHE A 289 9.14 11.97 -9.18
C PHE A 289 9.20 11.56 -7.70
N ASP A 290 8.63 10.43 -7.28
CA ASP A 290 8.54 10.04 -5.86
C ASP A 290 9.90 9.95 -5.19
N THR A 291 10.89 9.32 -5.84
CA THR A 291 12.25 9.17 -5.32
C THR A 291 12.97 10.51 -5.22
N MET A 292 12.83 11.36 -6.24
CA MET A 292 13.42 12.70 -6.28
C MET A 292 12.79 13.62 -5.22
N ILE A 293 11.46 13.61 -5.08
CA ILE A 293 10.73 14.43 -4.13
C ILE A 293 11.04 13.96 -2.70
N SER A 294 10.76 12.69 -2.38
CA SER A 294 10.88 12.17 -1.01
C SER A 294 12.32 12.07 -0.52
N GLY A 295 13.27 11.77 -1.42
CA GLY A 295 14.68 11.59 -1.10
C GLY A 295 15.50 12.88 -1.05
N PHE A 296 15.18 13.88 -1.87
CA PHE A 296 16.00 15.10 -2.01
C PHE A 296 15.25 16.38 -1.67
N PHE A 297 14.14 16.67 -2.35
CA PHE A 297 13.46 17.96 -2.21
C PHE A 297 12.72 18.15 -0.88
N LEU A 298 12.03 17.11 -0.42
CA LEU A 298 11.23 17.13 0.81
C LEU A 298 12.09 17.34 2.06
N PRO A 299 13.20 16.59 2.27
CA PRO A 299 14.09 16.82 3.40
C PRO A 299 14.62 18.25 3.42
N ILE A 300 15.00 18.80 2.26
CA ILE A 300 15.55 20.15 2.13
C ILE A 300 14.50 21.20 2.51
N PHE A 301 13.26 21.05 2.07
CA PHE A 301 12.17 21.95 2.45
C PHE A 301 11.92 21.94 3.96
N VAL A 302 11.86 20.76 4.58
CA VAL A 302 11.57 20.60 6.01
C VAL A 302 12.72 21.14 6.86
N THR A 303 13.96 20.79 6.54
CA THR A 303 15.14 21.27 7.29
C THR A 303 15.27 22.78 7.19
N THR A 304 15.15 23.36 5.99
CA THR A 304 15.23 24.81 5.82
C THR A 304 14.11 25.56 6.52
N SER A 305 12.88 25.03 6.51
CA SER A 305 11.76 25.63 7.24
C SER A 305 12.01 25.64 8.75
N ALA A 306 12.62 24.60 9.31
CA ALA A 306 13.00 24.55 10.72
C ALA A 306 14.24 25.42 11.06
N MET A 307 15.18 25.62 10.12
CA MET A 307 16.34 26.50 10.31
C MET A 307 15.99 27.98 10.43
N ARG A 308 14.80 28.40 9.98
CA ARG A 308 14.31 29.79 10.06
C ARG A 308 14.07 30.29 11.49
N LEU A 309 14.11 29.39 12.49
CA LEU A 309 13.90 29.77 13.89
C LEU A 309 15.10 30.57 14.40
N HIS A 310 14.85 31.84 14.74
CA HIS A 310 15.88 32.74 15.24
C HIS A 310 16.20 32.56 16.73
N ASP A 311 15.26 32.03 17.52
CA ASP A 311 15.44 31.81 18.95
C ASP A 311 14.58 30.62 19.41
N LEU A 312 15.14 29.84 20.32
CA LEU A 312 14.59 28.60 20.87
C LEU A 312 14.08 28.78 22.31
N SER A 313 14.23 29.97 22.89
CA SER A 313 13.79 30.28 24.25
C SER A 313 12.27 30.26 24.37
N LEU A 314 11.78 29.64 25.44
CA LEU A 314 10.36 29.53 25.77
C LEU A 314 9.84 30.73 26.59
N HIS A 315 10.65 31.75 26.86
CA HIS A 315 10.34 32.77 27.88
C HIS A 315 9.63 34.03 27.34
N THR A 316 9.41 34.17 26.03
CA THR A 316 8.79 35.36 25.41
C THR A 316 7.32 35.17 25.02
N PHE A 317 6.52 34.59 25.91
CA PHE A 317 5.08 34.43 25.68
C PHE A 317 4.30 35.70 26.05
N ASN A 318 4.10 36.59 25.08
CA ASN A 318 3.13 37.67 25.19
C ASN A 318 1.69 37.11 25.37
N SER A 319 0.79 37.90 25.96
CA SER A 319 -0.64 37.54 26.14
C SER A 319 -1.32 37.07 24.84
N LEU A 320 -0.94 37.67 23.70
CA LEU A 320 -1.38 37.27 22.36
C LEU A 320 -1.01 35.82 22.02
N ILE A 321 0.20 35.37 22.39
CA ILE A 321 0.64 34.01 22.07
C ILE A 321 -0.16 33.01 22.91
N TRP A 322 -0.33 33.26 24.21
CA TRP A 322 -1.17 32.44 25.08
C TRP A 322 -2.60 32.27 24.55
N HIS A 323 -3.20 33.35 24.03
CA HIS A 323 -4.51 33.29 23.37
C HIS A 323 -4.51 32.36 22.15
N ASN A 324 -3.51 32.49 21.26
CA ASN A 324 -3.40 31.64 20.07
C ASN A 324 -3.09 30.17 20.42
N ILE A 325 -2.34 29.91 21.48
CA ILE A 325 -2.11 28.56 22.02
C ILE A 325 -3.44 27.96 22.50
N ALA A 326 -4.21 28.72 23.28
CA ALA A 326 -5.51 28.29 23.76
C ALA A 326 -6.48 28.01 22.61
N LEU A 327 -6.51 28.85 21.57
CA LEU A 327 -7.30 28.64 20.36
C LEU A 327 -6.88 27.38 19.59
N ALA A 328 -5.58 27.17 19.39
CA ALA A 328 -5.08 25.98 18.71
C ALA A 328 -5.43 24.69 19.49
N GLY A 329 -5.30 24.72 20.82
CA GLY A 329 -5.69 23.62 21.69
C GLY A 329 -7.20 23.35 21.64
N LEU A 330 -8.01 24.39 21.72
CA LEU A 330 -9.47 24.29 21.59
C LEU A 330 -9.87 23.70 20.23
N ALA A 331 -9.26 24.17 19.14
CA ALA A 331 -9.51 23.65 17.79
C ALA A 331 -9.26 22.14 17.72
N ALA A 332 -8.12 21.69 18.22
CA ALA A 332 -7.75 20.27 18.24
C ALA A 332 -8.70 19.44 19.12
N LEU A 333 -9.06 19.93 20.30
CA LEU A 333 -9.98 19.25 21.23
C LEU A 333 -11.39 19.13 20.65
N VAL A 334 -11.94 20.21 20.08
CA VAL A 334 -13.26 20.21 19.45
C VAL A 334 -13.27 19.27 18.25
N LYS A 335 -12.25 19.34 17.40
CA LYS A 335 -12.13 18.46 16.23
C LYS A 335 -12.03 16.99 16.63
N PHE A 336 -11.17 16.67 17.60
CA PHE A 336 -11.04 15.33 18.16
C PHE A 336 -12.36 14.82 18.75
N GLY A 337 -13.00 15.61 19.62
CA GLY A 337 -14.26 15.26 20.26
C GLY A 337 -15.39 15.05 19.25
N ALA A 338 -15.54 15.96 18.28
CA ALA A 338 -16.58 15.87 17.27
C ALA A 338 -16.43 14.60 16.40
N CYS A 339 -15.20 14.29 15.96
CA CYS A 339 -14.94 13.06 15.20
C CYS A 339 -15.18 11.80 16.05
N ALA A 340 -14.66 11.77 17.28
CA ALA A 340 -14.79 10.62 18.18
C ALA A 340 -16.25 10.34 18.55
N LEU A 341 -17.02 11.37 18.92
CA LEU A 341 -18.44 11.24 19.28
C LEU A 341 -19.28 10.72 18.12
N LEU A 342 -19.04 11.23 16.89
CA LEU A 342 -19.75 10.76 15.70
C LEU A 342 -19.49 9.27 15.43
N LEU A 343 -18.27 8.81 15.63
CA LEU A 343 -17.89 7.40 15.42
C LEU A 343 -18.46 6.48 16.49
N LEU A 344 -18.47 6.93 17.74
CA LEU A 344 -19.11 6.22 18.85
C LEU A 344 -20.62 6.12 18.65
N TYR A 345 -21.26 7.17 18.11
CA TYR A 345 -22.67 7.16 17.76
C TYR A 345 -23.01 6.07 16.72
N TRP A 346 -22.12 5.81 15.76
CA TRP A 346 -22.26 4.70 14.80
C TRP A 346 -21.82 3.33 15.34
N LYS A 347 -21.70 3.17 16.66
CA LYS A 347 -21.36 1.92 17.34
C LYS A 347 -20.00 1.33 16.90
N MET A 348 -19.06 2.17 16.48
CA MET A 348 -17.69 1.73 16.20
C MET A 348 -16.97 1.45 17.52
N HIS A 349 -16.03 0.49 17.53
CA HIS A 349 -15.29 0.15 18.74
C HIS A 349 -14.52 1.38 19.26
N ARG A 350 -14.46 1.55 20.59
CA ARG A 350 -13.91 2.77 21.22
C ARG A 350 -12.48 3.07 20.77
N ASN A 351 -11.63 2.04 20.68
CA ASN A 351 -10.24 2.23 20.26
C ASN A 351 -10.13 2.65 18.79
N ASP A 352 -10.95 2.09 17.91
CA ASP A 352 -10.96 2.43 16.48
C ASP A 352 -11.50 3.85 16.27
N ALA A 353 -12.54 4.23 17.03
CA ALA A 353 -13.08 5.59 17.03
C ALA A 353 -12.04 6.62 17.49
N MET A 354 -11.32 6.33 18.58
CA MET A 354 -10.23 7.17 19.08
C MET A 354 -9.06 7.24 18.09
N ALA A 355 -8.66 6.11 17.50
CA ALA A 355 -7.60 6.05 16.50
C ALA A 355 -7.93 6.91 15.28
N LEU A 356 -9.16 6.80 14.74
CA LEU A 356 -9.57 7.61 13.59
C LEU A 356 -9.61 9.11 13.92
N ALA A 357 -10.12 9.47 15.10
CA ALA A 357 -10.16 10.86 15.54
C ALA A 357 -8.75 11.45 15.72
N LEU A 358 -7.77 10.65 16.17
CA LEU A 358 -6.36 11.04 16.21
C LEU A 358 -5.76 11.19 14.81
N ILE A 359 -6.06 10.26 13.89
CA ILE A 359 -5.62 10.33 12.49
C ILE A 359 -6.11 11.63 11.84
N MET A 360 -7.34 12.07 12.10
CA MET A 360 -7.88 13.33 11.57
C MET A 360 -7.24 14.59 12.21
N ASN A 361 -6.51 14.47 13.32
CA ASN A 361 -5.86 15.58 14.02
C ASN A 361 -4.34 15.67 13.78
N ILE A 362 -3.76 14.76 13.00
CA ILE A 362 -2.34 14.83 12.62
C ILE A 362 -2.04 16.15 11.91
N LYS A 363 -0.88 16.75 12.21
CA LYS A 363 -0.28 17.80 11.39
C LYS A 363 1.05 17.33 10.83
N GLY A 364 1.39 17.80 9.63
CA GLY A 364 2.59 17.38 8.94
C GLY A 364 3.10 18.42 7.97
N ILE A 365 3.54 17.94 6.81
CA ILE A 365 4.32 18.74 5.87
C ILE A 365 3.51 19.83 5.18
N VAL A 366 2.23 19.59 4.91
CA VAL A 366 1.35 20.57 4.26
C VAL A 366 1.08 21.72 5.23
N GLU A 367 0.72 21.42 6.49
CA GLU A 367 0.53 22.44 7.54
C GLU A 367 1.81 23.25 7.75
N MET A 368 2.97 22.59 7.81
CA MET A 368 4.27 23.27 7.89
C MET A 368 4.47 24.25 6.75
N ALA A 369 4.12 23.87 5.51
CA ALA A 369 4.24 24.74 4.36
C ALA A 369 3.32 25.95 4.41
N PHE A 370 2.08 25.78 4.85
CA PHE A 370 1.18 26.90 5.08
C PHE A 370 1.69 27.85 6.16
N TYR A 371 2.28 27.34 7.25
CA TYR A 371 2.88 28.21 8.27
C TYR A 371 4.09 28.98 7.73
N THR A 372 4.94 28.33 6.92
CA THR A 372 6.08 28.97 6.26
C THR A 372 5.60 30.08 5.32
N PHE A 373 4.58 29.82 4.50
CA PHE A 373 4.01 30.80 3.58
C PHE A 373 3.35 31.98 4.32
N ALA A 374 2.62 31.69 5.39
CA ALA A 374 1.98 32.71 6.22
C ALA A 374 3.01 33.57 6.98
N SER A 375 4.14 32.98 7.37
CA SER A 375 5.27 33.71 7.97
C SER A 375 5.99 34.59 6.95
N ASP A 376 6.21 34.11 5.73
CA ASP A 376 6.84 34.89 4.64
C ASP A 376 5.96 36.08 4.22
N GLY A 377 4.63 35.89 4.19
CA GLY A 377 3.65 36.97 3.98
C GLY A 377 3.46 37.92 5.16
N ARG A 378 4.20 37.75 6.26
CA ARG A 378 4.10 38.50 7.52
C ARG A 378 2.71 38.47 8.18
N TYR A 379 1.88 37.49 7.83
CA TYR A 379 0.59 37.24 8.49
C TYR A 379 0.78 36.63 9.88
N VAL A 380 1.85 35.85 10.06
CA VAL A 380 2.19 35.15 11.30
C VAL A 380 3.48 35.73 11.88
N SER A 381 3.45 36.10 13.16
CA SER A 381 4.65 36.59 13.84
C SER A 381 5.68 35.46 14.03
N PRO A 382 6.98 35.76 14.06
CA PRO A 382 8.03 34.74 14.26
C PRO A 382 7.82 33.86 15.50
N ASN A 383 7.26 34.43 16.58
CA ASN A 383 6.97 33.69 17.81
C ASN A 383 5.81 32.71 17.63
N MET A 384 4.81 33.08 16.84
CA MET A 384 3.67 32.22 16.53
C MET A 384 4.05 31.10 15.55
N PHE A 385 4.95 31.37 14.59
CA PHE A 385 5.55 30.34 13.73
C PHE A 385 6.28 29.28 14.56
N ARG A 386 7.09 29.68 15.56
CA ARG A 386 7.75 28.76 16.50
C ARG A 386 6.74 27.86 17.21
N PHE A 387 5.65 28.42 17.73
CA PHE A 387 4.62 27.65 18.41
C PHE A 387 3.92 26.66 17.46
N MET A 388 3.51 27.12 16.28
CA MET A 388 2.86 26.27 15.27
C MET A 388 3.76 25.11 14.83
N LEU A 389 5.06 25.36 14.67
CA LEU A 389 6.05 24.32 14.42
C LEU A 389 6.15 23.34 15.59
N GLY A 390 6.13 23.82 16.83
CA GLY A 390 6.05 22.98 18.04
C GLY A 390 4.83 22.06 18.04
N VAL A 391 3.65 22.57 17.65
CA VAL A 391 2.43 21.76 17.50
C VAL A 391 2.60 20.67 16.44
N VAL A 392 3.25 20.96 15.31
CA VAL A 392 3.55 19.95 14.27
C VAL A 392 4.47 18.87 14.80
N ILE A 393 5.51 19.23 15.56
CA ILE A 393 6.43 18.26 16.16
C ILE A 393 5.70 17.36 17.16
N VAL A 394 4.89 17.95 18.05
CA VAL A 394 4.14 17.21 19.08
C VAL A 394 3.12 16.29 18.44
N THR A 395 2.25 16.80 17.56
CA THR A 395 1.21 15.99 16.92
C THR A 395 1.80 14.92 16.01
N GLY A 396 2.80 15.26 15.19
CA GLY A 396 3.46 14.33 14.29
C GLY A 396 4.32 13.26 14.99
N SER A 397 4.68 13.45 16.26
CA SER A 397 5.35 12.43 17.08
C SER A 397 4.36 11.58 17.89
N VAL A 398 3.39 12.23 18.55
CA VAL A 398 2.47 11.57 19.50
C VAL A 398 1.39 10.77 18.78
N VAL A 399 0.81 11.30 17.70
CA VAL A 399 -0.31 10.63 16.98
C VAL A 399 0.10 9.27 16.42
N PRO A 400 1.23 9.09 15.68
CA PRO A 400 1.62 7.78 15.18
C PRO A 400 1.80 6.74 16.29
N ILE A 401 2.39 7.14 17.43
CA ILE A 401 2.63 6.27 18.59
C ILE A 401 1.30 5.83 19.21
N LEU A 402 0.38 6.78 19.43
CA LEU A 402 -0.93 6.49 20.01
C LEU A 402 -1.79 5.63 19.08
N VAL A 403 -1.83 5.94 17.78
CA VAL A 403 -2.61 5.16 16.80
C VAL A 403 -2.09 3.72 16.75
N ARG A 404 -0.76 3.52 16.74
CA ARG A 404 -0.16 2.17 16.78
C ARG A 404 -0.51 1.40 18.06
N LYS A 405 -0.67 2.08 19.19
CA LYS A 405 -1.07 1.45 20.46
C LYS A 405 -2.56 1.15 20.53
N LEU A 406 -3.40 2.01 19.96
CA LEU A 406 -4.86 1.88 20.00
C LEU A 406 -5.37 0.89 18.94
N TYR A 407 -4.76 0.87 17.77
CA TYR A 407 -5.16 0.07 16.64
C TYR A 407 -4.13 -1.03 16.36
N ASP A 408 -4.51 -2.26 16.68
CA ASP A 408 -3.75 -3.45 16.33
C ASP A 408 -4.46 -4.19 15.18
N PRO A 409 -3.88 -4.23 13.97
CA PRO A 409 -4.48 -4.93 12.84
C PRO A 409 -4.59 -6.45 13.09
N SER A 410 -3.74 -7.01 13.97
CA SER A 410 -3.77 -8.42 14.30
C SER A 410 -5.00 -8.82 15.14
N ARG A 411 -5.63 -7.85 15.83
CA ARG A 411 -6.83 -8.09 16.65
C ARG A 411 -8.01 -8.62 15.84
N LYS A 412 -8.07 -8.33 14.54
CA LYS A 412 -9.06 -8.92 13.63
C LYS A 412 -8.99 -10.46 13.61
N TYR A 413 -7.82 -11.02 13.90
CA TYR A 413 -7.57 -12.46 13.93
C TYR A 413 -7.70 -13.08 15.34
N ALA A 414 -7.74 -12.27 16.41
CA ALA A 414 -7.62 -12.74 17.81
C ALA A 414 -8.82 -13.55 18.36
N GLY A 415 -9.93 -13.64 17.63
CA GLY A 415 -11.09 -14.47 17.99
C GLY A 415 -11.44 -15.52 16.94
N TYR A 416 -10.60 -15.68 15.92
CA TYR A 416 -10.90 -16.53 14.77
C TYR A 416 -10.54 -17.98 15.06
N GLN A 417 -11.49 -18.89 14.82
CA GLN A 417 -11.20 -20.32 14.80
C GLN A 417 -10.56 -20.68 13.47
N ILE A 418 -9.29 -21.06 13.51
CA ILE A 418 -8.56 -21.61 12.37
C ILE A 418 -9.40 -22.69 11.71
N LYS A 419 -9.65 -22.55 10.41
CA LYS A 419 -10.32 -23.57 9.60
C LYS A 419 -9.28 -24.39 8.88
N LYS A 420 -9.18 -25.66 9.26
CA LYS A 420 -8.52 -26.70 8.47
C LYS A 420 -9.58 -27.39 7.62
N LEU A 421 -9.21 -27.77 6.42
CA LEU A 421 -10.03 -28.55 5.51
C LEU A 421 -10.30 -29.95 6.07
N VAL A 422 -9.35 -30.53 6.80
CA VAL A 422 -9.51 -31.81 7.53
C VAL A 422 -10.66 -31.73 8.55
N ASP A 423 -10.86 -30.58 9.20
CA ASP A 423 -11.92 -30.38 10.19
C ASP A 423 -13.30 -30.12 9.54
N CYS A 424 -13.33 -29.82 8.23
CA CYS A 424 -14.55 -29.53 7.51
C CYS A 424 -15.28 -30.82 7.15
N LYS A 425 -16.57 -30.93 7.53
CA LYS A 425 -17.42 -32.06 7.11
C LYS A 425 -17.41 -32.20 5.58
N PRO A 426 -17.36 -33.42 5.05
CA PRO A 426 -17.18 -33.61 3.62
C PRO A 426 -18.41 -33.14 2.79
N GLU A 427 -19.61 -33.12 3.39
CA GLU A 427 -20.87 -32.60 2.81
C GLU A 427 -21.11 -31.10 3.07
N SER A 428 -20.21 -30.44 3.82
CA SER A 428 -20.37 -29.00 4.10
C SER A 428 -19.87 -28.14 2.94
N GLU A 429 -20.48 -26.96 2.79
CA GLU A 429 -20.10 -25.97 1.78
C GLU A 429 -18.60 -25.64 1.86
N LEU A 430 -17.91 -25.80 0.73
CA LEU A 430 -16.50 -25.47 0.63
C LEU A 430 -16.33 -24.01 0.18
N GLN A 431 -15.82 -23.17 1.08
CA GLN A 431 -15.51 -21.76 0.77
C GLN A 431 -14.06 -21.61 0.32
N ILE A 432 -13.86 -21.23 -0.93
CA ILE A 432 -12.55 -21.03 -1.56
C ILE A 432 -12.36 -19.56 -1.90
N VAL A 433 -11.19 -19.00 -1.59
CA VAL A 433 -10.75 -17.70 -2.14
C VAL A 433 -9.74 -17.96 -3.25
N SER A 434 -10.04 -17.56 -4.48
CA SER A 434 -9.12 -17.71 -5.61
C SER A 434 -8.55 -16.34 -6.01
N CYS A 435 -7.22 -16.21 -5.97
CA CYS A 435 -6.53 -14.97 -6.27
C CYS A 435 -6.08 -14.91 -7.73
N ILE A 436 -6.26 -13.76 -8.38
CA ILE A 436 -5.93 -13.55 -9.79
C ILE A 436 -5.06 -12.30 -9.90
N HIS A 437 -3.90 -12.42 -10.55
CA HIS A 437 -2.96 -11.33 -10.81
C HIS A 437 -2.84 -11.01 -12.29
N VAL A 438 -2.81 -12.05 -13.13
CA VAL A 438 -2.64 -11.97 -14.58
C VAL A 438 -3.84 -12.67 -15.24
N PRO A 439 -4.27 -12.24 -16.44
CA PRO A 439 -5.38 -12.89 -17.15
C PRO A 439 -5.18 -14.40 -17.40
N SER A 440 -3.94 -14.89 -17.53
CA SER A 440 -3.62 -16.31 -17.66
C SER A 440 -4.13 -17.13 -16.46
N ASN A 441 -4.04 -16.58 -15.25
CA ASN A 441 -4.48 -17.23 -14.00
C ASN A 441 -5.99 -17.53 -13.98
N ILE A 442 -6.80 -16.81 -14.79
CA ILE A 442 -8.25 -17.04 -14.88
C ILE A 442 -8.53 -18.46 -15.34
N ILE A 443 -7.84 -18.91 -16.39
CA ILE A 443 -8.05 -20.22 -17.00
C ILE A 443 -7.58 -21.32 -16.04
N SER A 444 -6.38 -21.17 -15.48
CA SER A 444 -5.81 -22.11 -14.51
C SER A 444 -6.72 -22.31 -13.29
N ALA A 445 -7.24 -21.21 -12.74
CA ALA A 445 -8.14 -21.25 -11.59
C ALA A 445 -9.49 -21.90 -11.94
N ILE A 446 -10.12 -21.53 -13.06
CA ILE A 446 -11.38 -22.13 -13.50
C ILE A 446 -11.22 -23.63 -13.72
N ASN A 447 -10.12 -24.05 -14.34
CA ASN A 447 -9.89 -25.46 -14.63
C ASN A 447 -9.69 -26.27 -13.34
N LEU A 448 -8.91 -25.76 -12.37
CA LEU A 448 -8.78 -26.39 -11.05
C LEU A 448 -10.13 -26.49 -10.33
N LEU A 449 -10.94 -25.42 -10.38
CA LEU A 449 -12.29 -25.41 -9.79
C LEU A 449 -13.24 -26.36 -10.51
N SER A 450 -13.10 -26.58 -11.81
CA SER A 450 -13.90 -27.56 -12.54
C SER A 450 -13.54 -28.99 -12.15
N ILE A 451 -12.25 -29.30 -11.97
CA ILE A 451 -11.77 -30.61 -11.49
C ILE A 451 -12.21 -30.85 -10.05
N SER A 452 -12.33 -29.79 -9.23
CA SER A 452 -12.85 -29.89 -7.86
C SER A 452 -14.30 -30.38 -7.77
N SER A 453 -15.01 -30.47 -8.90
CA SER A 453 -16.29 -31.16 -9.07
C SER A 453 -17.37 -30.76 -8.06
N PRO A 454 -17.88 -29.51 -8.13
CA PRO A 454 -18.93 -29.06 -7.22
C PRO A 454 -20.22 -29.83 -7.49
N THR A 455 -20.82 -30.42 -6.45
CA THR A 455 -22.08 -31.17 -6.51
C THR A 455 -23.13 -30.52 -5.60
N ASN A 456 -24.41 -30.85 -5.81
CA ASN A 456 -25.48 -30.34 -4.94
C ASN A 456 -25.35 -30.85 -3.48
N GLU A 457 -24.69 -31.99 -3.27
CA GLU A 457 -24.42 -32.57 -1.94
C GLU A 457 -23.16 -31.99 -1.27
N SER A 458 -22.27 -31.35 -2.04
CA SER A 458 -21.13 -30.59 -1.52
C SER A 458 -20.99 -29.29 -2.29
N PRO A 459 -21.76 -28.26 -1.92
CA PRO A 459 -21.74 -27.00 -2.64
C PRO A 459 -20.39 -26.31 -2.48
N MET A 460 -20.00 -25.53 -3.49
CA MET A 460 -18.78 -24.75 -3.49
C MET A 460 -19.09 -23.26 -3.60
N VAL A 461 -18.49 -22.45 -2.71
CA VAL A 461 -18.56 -20.99 -2.76
C VAL A 461 -17.19 -20.48 -3.18
N VAL A 462 -17.09 -19.91 -4.39
CA VAL A 462 -15.85 -19.35 -4.92
C VAL A 462 -15.87 -17.83 -4.78
N ASN A 463 -15.01 -17.32 -3.91
CA ASN A 463 -14.76 -15.90 -3.76
C ASN A 463 -13.52 -15.53 -4.61
N VAL A 464 -13.75 -14.96 -5.78
CA VAL A 464 -12.69 -14.59 -6.72
C VAL A 464 -12.17 -13.20 -6.37
N LEU A 465 -10.87 -13.06 -6.13
CA LEU A 465 -10.23 -11.79 -5.83
C LEU A 465 -9.25 -11.41 -6.94
N HIS A 466 -9.61 -10.40 -7.73
CA HIS A 466 -8.70 -9.80 -8.69
C HIS A 466 -7.81 -8.77 -7.99
N LEU A 467 -6.51 -9.07 -7.89
CA LEU A 467 -5.50 -8.25 -7.22
C LEU A 467 -4.71 -7.44 -8.26
N ILE A 468 -4.86 -6.12 -8.19
CA ILE A 468 -4.21 -5.18 -9.09
C ILE A 468 -3.17 -4.39 -8.30
N LYS A 469 -1.94 -4.31 -8.83
CA LYS A 469 -0.86 -3.51 -8.25
C LYS A 469 -1.19 -2.03 -8.29
N LEU A 470 -1.19 -1.39 -7.12
CA LEU A 470 -1.33 0.04 -7.00
C LEU A 470 -0.02 0.73 -7.44
N ASN A 471 0.08 1.05 -8.72
CA ASN A 471 1.18 1.84 -9.26
C ASN A 471 0.76 3.31 -9.31
N GLY A 472 1.28 4.13 -8.40
CA GLY A 472 1.14 5.59 -8.37
C GLY A 472 -0.25 6.19 -8.11
N GLN A 473 -1.26 5.39 -7.75
CA GLN A 473 -2.44 5.86 -7.01
C GLN A 473 -2.14 5.82 -5.50
N ALA A 474 -2.80 6.68 -4.68
CA ALA A 474 -2.65 6.67 -3.22
C ALA A 474 -3.79 5.97 -2.47
N THR A 475 -4.87 5.58 -3.14
CA THR A 475 -6.04 5.00 -2.48
C THR A 475 -6.13 3.52 -2.78
N SER A 476 -6.15 2.69 -1.74
CA SER A 476 -6.47 1.28 -1.91
C SER A 476 -7.98 1.11 -2.06
N ILE A 477 -8.37 0.28 -3.02
CA ILE A 477 -9.78 0.07 -3.37
C ILE A 477 -10.11 -1.39 -3.15
N PHE A 478 -11.17 -1.67 -2.41
CA PHE A 478 -11.73 -3.01 -2.28
C PHE A 478 -13.20 -2.97 -2.69
N VAL A 479 -13.53 -3.61 -3.81
CA VAL A 479 -14.87 -3.59 -4.42
C VAL A 479 -15.44 -5.00 -4.42
N SER A 480 -16.68 -5.14 -3.94
CA SER A 480 -17.47 -6.35 -4.14
C SER A 480 -18.41 -6.20 -5.34
N HIS A 481 -18.34 -7.14 -6.27
CA HIS A 481 -19.18 -7.19 -7.47
C HIS A 481 -20.36 -8.13 -7.25
N GLN A 482 -21.22 -7.80 -6.30
CA GLN A 482 -22.51 -8.46 -6.16
C GLN A 482 -23.51 -7.88 -7.18
N SER A 483 -24.40 -8.73 -7.69
CA SER A 483 -25.29 -8.54 -8.86
C SER A 483 -26.29 -7.34 -8.81
N LYS A 484 -26.08 -6.32 -7.97
CA LYS A 484 -27.05 -5.24 -7.74
C LYS A 484 -26.58 -3.78 -7.90
N ASN A 485 -25.35 -3.50 -8.35
CA ASN A 485 -24.97 -2.11 -8.67
C ASN A 485 -24.55 -1.95 -10.13
N LYS A 486 -25.54 -1.65 -10.99
CA LYS A 486 -25.30 -0.99 -12.28
C LYS A 486 -24.92 0.46 -11.97
N ASN A 487 -23.63 0.80 -11.92
CA ASN A 487 -23.17 2.15 -12.22
C ASN A 487 -21.63 2.28 -12.33
N ILE A 488 -21.21 2.77 -13.51
CA ILE A 488 -20.12 3.72 -13.79
C ILE A 488 -18.70 3.15 -14.10
N TYR A 489 -18.45 3.02 -15.41
CA TYR A 489 -17.29 3.41 -16.24
C TYR A 489 -15.80 3.21 -15.81
N THR A 490 -15.43 2.40 -14.80
CA THR A 490 -14.00 2.16 -14.49
C THR A 490 -13.54 0.69 -14.55
N TYR A 491 -14.36 -0.24 -15.07
CA TYR A 491 -14.15 -1.68 -14.86
C TYR A 491 -13.68 -2.50 -16.07
N CYS A 492 -13.01 -1.93 -17.07
CA CYS A 492 -12.59 -2.71 -18.24
C CYS A 492 -11.56 -3.82 -17.87
N TYR A 493 -10.70 -3.60 -16.87
CA TYR A 493 -9.65 -4.57 -16.50
C TYR A 493 -10.17 -5.84 -15.80
N SER A 494 -11.24 -5.74 -15.00
CA SER A 494 -11.80 -6.88 -14.26
C SER A 494 -12.99 -7.53 -14.94
N GLU A 495 -13.52 -6.94 -16.01
CA GLU A 495 -14.73 -7.43 -16.67
C GLU A 495 -14.56 -8.85 -17.20
N ASN A 496 -13.41 -9.13 -17.84
CA ASN A 496 -13.08 -10.48 -18.32
C ASN A 496 -13.04 -11.51 -17.18
N VAL A 497 -12.49 -11.14 -16.02
CA VAL A 497 -12.48 -11.99 -14.83
C VAL A 497 -13.91 -12.26 -14.37
N ILE A 498 -14.71 -11.21 -14.19
CA ILE A 498 -16.09 -11.33 -13.69
C ILE A 498 -16.95 -12.15 -14.65
N LEU A 499 -16.85 -11.92 -15.96
CA LEU A 499 -17.60 -12.65 -16.98
C LEU A 499 -17.21 -14.12 -17.04
N SER A 500 -15.91 -14.43 -17.00
CA SER A 500 -15.41 -15.81 -17.07
C SER A 500 -15.89 -16.64 -15.88
N PHE A 501 -15.80 -16.08 -14.67
CA PHE A 501 -16.29 -16.78 -13.49
C PHE A 501 -17.82 -16.83 -13.45
N LYS A 502 -18.55 -15.77 -13.82
CA LYS A 502 -20.02 -15.86 -13.93
C LYS A 502 -20.48 -16.99 -14.87
N LYS A 503 -19.77 -17.20 -15.98
CA LYS A 503 -20.02 -18.31 -16.90
C LYS A 503 -19.82 -19.67 -16.22
N PHE A 504 -18.74 -19.83 -15.43
CA PHE A 504 -18.50 -21.04 -14.64
C PHE A 504 -19.63 -21.32 -13.64
N GLY A 505 -20.13 -20.30 -12.93
CA GLY A 505 -21.23 -20.45 -11.98
C GLY A 505 -22.56 -20.76 -12.65
N GLY A 506 -22.80 -20.23 -13.86
CA GLY A 506 -23.96 -20.59 -14.67
C GLY A 506 -23.96 -22.04 -15.13
N LEU A 507 -22.78 -22.62 -15.41
CA LEU A 507 -22.62 -24.02 -15.81
C LEU A 507 -22.93 -25.00 -14.66
N HIS A 508 -22.68 -24.58 -13.41
CA HIS A 508 -22.84 -25.43 -12.21
C HIS A 508 -23.91 -24.85 -11.29
N TRP A 509 -25.11 -24.61 -11.86
CA TRP A 509 -26.23 -24.00 -11.15
C TRP A 509 -26.64 -24.82 -9.92
N GLY A 510 -26.73 -24.16 -8.76
CA GLY A 510 -27.08 -24.80 -7.48
C GLY A 510 -25.92 -25.46 -6.74
N ALA A 511 -24.89 -25.92 -7.48
CA ALA A 511 -23.71 -26.55 -6.90
C ALA A 511 -22.54 -25.57 -6.66
N ALA A 512 -22.41 -24.51 -7.47
CA ALA A 512 -21.37 -23.50 -7.31
C ALA A 512 -21.96 -22.08 -7.21
N SER A 513 -21.53 -21.31 -6.21
CA SER A 513 -21.85 -19.88 -6.08
C SER A 513 -20.58 -19.04 -6.18
N ILE A 514 -20.69 -17.88 -6.84
CA ILE A 514 -19.52 -17.07 -7.21
C ILE A 514 -19.71 -15.64 -6.74
N ASN A 515 -18.72 -15.17 -5.98
CA ASN A 515 -18.60 -13.79 -5.55
C ASN A 515 -17.30 -13.21 -6.11
N ALA A 516 -17.39 -12.19 -6.97
CA ALA A 516 -16.20 -11.53 -7.50
C ALA A 516 -15.86 -10.25 -6.70
N PHE A 517 -14.58 -10.06 -6.43
CA PHE A 517 -14.01 -8.93 -5.72
C PHE A 517 -12.83 -8.36 -6.52
N THR A 518 -12.58 -7.06 -6.39
CA THR A 518 -11.37 -6.42 -6.94
C THR A 518 -10.69 -5.64 -5.83
N ALA A 519 -9.40 -5.90 -5.63
CA ALA A 519 -8.55 -5.19 -4.70
C ALA A 519 -7.41 -4.50 -5.45
N ILE A 520 -7.29 -3.17 -5.31
CA ILE A 520 -6.19 -2.37 -5.82
C ILE A 520 -5.38 -1.91 -4.62
N SER A 521 -4.16 -2.43 -4.46
CA SER A 521 -3.38 -2.24 -3.23
C SER A 521 -1.87 -2.20 -3.49
N PRO A 522 -1.08 -1.55 -2.61
CA PRO A 522 0.37 -1.63 -2.68
C PRO A 522 0.83 -3.09 -2.53
N PRO A 523 1.88 -3.52 -3.25
CA PRO A 523 2.32 -4.92 -3.24
C PRO A 523 2.65 -5.42 -1.83
N ASP A 524 3.22 -4.56 -0.99
CA ASP A 524 3.59 -4.86 0.40
C ASP A 524 2.40 -5.10 1.35
N LEU A 525 1.17 -4.79 0.93
CA LEU A 525 -0.05 -4.87 1.75
C LEU A 525 -1.15 -5.74 1.11
N MET A 526 -0.91 -6.29 -0.09
CA MET A 526 -1.89 -7.12 -0.78
C MET A 526 -2.22 -8.41 -0.03
N HIS A 527 -1.27 -8.96 0.73
CA HIS A 527 -1.51 -10.16 1.54
C HIS A 527 -2.58 -9.91 2.61
N ASP A 528 -2.64 -8.69 3.16
CA ASP A 528 -3.65 -8.33 4.15
C ASP A 528 -5.06 -8.31 3.54
N ASP A 529 -5.21 -7.94 2.26
CA ASP A 529 -6.51 -7.99 1.57
C ASP A 529 -6.99 -9.43 1.35
N ILE A 530 -6.08 -10.33 0.98
CA ILE A 530 -6.36 -11.77 0.80
C ILE A 530 -6.80 -12.38 2.13
N CYS A 531 -6.00 -12.19 3.18
CA CYS A 531 -6.29 -12.74 4.51
C CYS A 531 -7.57 -12.14 5.12
N THR A 532 -7.82 -10.85 4.88
CA THR A 532 -9.05 -10.17 5.29
C THR A 532 -10.26 -10.76 4.59
N LEU A 533 -10.22 -10.95 3.26
CA LEU A 533 -11.32 -11.55 2.52
C LEU A 533 -11.55 -13.00 2.95
N ALA A 534 -10.49 -13.78 3.15
CA ALA A 534 -10.57 -15.14 3.65
C ALA A 534 -11.26 -15.19 5.02
N LEU A 535 -10.94 -14.25 5.92
CA LEU A 535 -11.58 -14.14 7.22
C LEU A 535 -13.04 -13.69 7.13
N ASP A 536 -13.34 -12.66 6.34
CA ASP A 536 -14.70 -12.11 6.20
C ASP A 536 -15.68 -13.11 5.56
N LYS A 537 -15.17 -14.01 4.70
CA LYS A 537 -15.94 -15.09 4.09
C LYS A 537 -15.82 -16.43 4.82
N LEU A 538 -15.06 -16.51 5.91
CA LEU A 538 -14.81 -17.77 6.63
C LEU A 538 -14.32 -18.88 5.68
N ALA A 539 -13.39 -18.52 4.78
CA ALA A 539 -12.84 -19.44 3.80
C ALA A 539 -12.08 -20.59 4.46
N SER A 540 -12.18 -21.78 3.86
CA SER A 540 -11.44 -22.97 4.29
C SER A 540 -10.17 -23.18 3.46
N LEU A 541 -10.09 -22.57 2.27
CA LEU A 541 -8.96 -22.70 1.35
C LEU A 541 -8.71 -21.38 0.60
N VAL A 542 -7.46 -20.94 0.55
CA VAL A 542 -7.00 -19.85 -0.32
C VAL A 542 -6.15 -20.45 -1.43
N ILE A 543 -6.45 -20.13 -2.69
CA ILE A 543 -5.69 -20.56 -3.86
C ILE A 543 -4.94 -19.36 -4.42
N LEU A 544 -3.62 -19.46 -4.43
CA LEU A 544 -2.69 -18.47 -4.96
C LEU A 544 -2.08 -18.98 -6.27
N PRO A 545 -1.95 -18.14 -7.30
CA PRO A 545 -1.20 -18.49 -8.49
C PRO A 545 0.31 -18.47 -8.20
N PHE A 546 1.07 -19.28 -8.94
CA PHE A 546 2.52 -19.24 -8.88
C PHE A 546 3.09 -17.95 -9.50
N HIS A 547 4.29 -17.55 -9.06
CA HIS A 547 4.90 -16.28 -9.45
C HIS A 547 5.62 -16.33 -10.81
N ARG A 548 5.68 -17.51 -11.45
CA ARG A 548 6.17 -17.71 -12.82
C ARG A 548 5.02 -18.10 -13.74
N THR A 549 5.01 -17.52 -14.94
CA THR A 549 4.16 -17.97 -16.04
C THR A 549 4.99 -18.61 -17.13
N TRP A 550 4.39 -19.56 -17.83
CA TRP A 550 5.04 -20.40 -18.83
C TRP A 550 4.35 -20.23 -20.18
N TYR A 551 5.14 -20.19 -21.24
CA TYR A 551 4.65 -20.35 -22.60
C TYR A 551 4.29 -21.83 -22.87
N ILE A 552 3.50 -22.05 -23.92
CA ILE A 552 3.05 -23.39 -24.35
C ILE A 552 4.24 -24.30 -24.73
N ASP A 553 5.38 -23.71 -25.10
CA ASP A 553 6.63 -24.40 -25.41
C ASP A 553 7.44 -24.78 -24.15
N GLY A 554 6.98 -24.43 -22.95
CA GLY A 554 7.67 -24.67 -21.69
C GLY A 554 8.77 -23.65 -21.38
N SER A 555 8.89 -22.57 -22.15
CA SER A 555 9.80 -21.46 -21.84
C SER A 555 9.16 -20.47 -20.83
N LEU A 556 10.00 -19.77 -20.07
CA LEU A 556 9.55 -18.83 -19.05
C LEU A 556 9.05 -17.53 -19.70
N GLU A 557 7.79 -17.17 -19.47
CA GLU A 557 7.20 -15.93 -19.98
C GLU A 557 7.53 -14.74 -19.08
N SER A 558 7.33 -14.89 -17.77
CA SER A 558 7.57 -13.83 -16.79
C SER A 558 7.82 -14.40 -15.41
N GLU A 559 8.70 -13.75 -14.64
CA GLU A 559 8.94 -14.03 -13.23
C GLU A 559 8.70 -12.77 -12.40
N ASP A 560 7.78 -12.86 -11.44
CA ASP A 560 7.36 -11.71 -10.65
C ASP A 560 7.75 -11.85 -9.18
N GLN A 561 8.86 -11.22 -8.80
CA GLN A 561 9.36 -11.24 -7.43
C GLN A 561 8.36 -10.67 -6.41
N THR A 562 7.48 -9.76 -6.84
CA THR A 562 6.48 -9.18 -5.92
C THR A 562 5.39 -10.20 -5.56
N VAL A 563 4.99 -11.05 -6.52
CA VAL A 563 4.05 -12.15 -6.28
C VAL A 563 4.70 -13.24 -5.43
N ARG A 564 6.00 -13.50 -5.61
CA ARG A 564 6.76 -14.42 -4.74
C ARG A 564 6.73 -13.95 -3.27
N ASN A 565 7.03 -12.67 -3.02
CA ASN A 565 7.00 -12.09 -1.68
C ASN A 565 5.58 -12.09 -1.08
N LEU A 566 4.56 -11.82 -1.89
CA LEU A 566 3.15 -11.92 -1.50
C LEU A 566 2.80 -13.35 -1.04
N ASN A 567 3.13 -14.35 -1.84
CA ASN A 567 2.82 -15.75 -1.55
C ASN A 567 3.46 -16.17 -0.22
N LEU A 568 4.71 -15.79 0.03
CA LEU A 568 5.38 -16.01 1.32
C LEU A 568 4.60 -15.39 2.49
N CYS A 569 4.20 -14.12 2.36
CA CYS A 569 3.43 -13.43 3.40
C CYS A 569 2.07 -14.08 3.66
N VAL A 570 1.39 -14.59 2.62
CA VAL A 570 0.10 -15.29 2.78
C VAL A 570 0.30 -16.67 3.42
N LEU A 571 1.32 -17.43 3.03
CA LEU A 571 1.63 -18.73 3.65
C LEU A 571 1.91 -18.62 5.16
N GLU A 572 2.42 -17.48 5.63
CA GLU A 572 2.70 -17.22 7.05
C GLU A 572 1.49 -16.70 7.84
N LYS A 573 0.58 -15.96 7.18
CA LYS A 573 -0.48 -15.18 7.85
C LYS A 573 -1.90 -15.59 7.52
N ALA A 574 -2.13 -16.45 6.52
CA ALA A 574 -3.48 -16.86 6.13
C ALA A 574 -4.26 -17.38 7.34
N PRO A 575 -5.59 -17.24 7.41
CA PRO A 575 -6.41 -17.80 8.48
C PRO A 575 -6.85 -19.25 8.22
N CYS A 576 -6.54 -19.80 7.04
CA CYS A 576 -6.97 -21.10 6.56
C CYS A 576 -5.88 -21.72 5.68
N SER A 577 -6.08 -22.98 5.30
CA SER A 577 -5.13 -23.69 4.43
C SER A 577 -4.93 -22.96 3.10
N VAL A 578 -3.71 -23.04 2.58
CA VAL A 578 -3.26 -22.30 1.40
C VAL A 578 -2.79 -23.28 0.34
N GLY A 579 -3.28 -23.15 -0.89
CA GLY A 579 -2.82 -23.87 -2.07
C GLY A 579 -2.10 -22.94 -3.04
N ILE A 580 -0.89 -23.29 -3.48
CA ILE A 580 -0.21 -22.60 -4.59
C ILE A 580 -0.42 -23.42 -5.86
N LEU A 581 -1.06 -22.81 -6.85
CA LEU A 581 -1.34 -23.41 -8.15
C LEU A 581 -0.25 -23.02 -9.15
N ILE A 582 0.45 -24.04 -9.64
CA ILE A 582 1.46 -23.95 -10.69
C ILE A 582 0.81 -24.49 -11.96
N ASP A 583 0.70 -23.64 -12.97
CA ASP A 583 0.16 -24.03 -14.27
C ASP A 583 1.26 -23.99 -15.33
N HIS A 584 1.55 -25.16 -15.90
CA HIS A 584 2.48 -25.34 -17.02
C HIS A 584 1.79 -25.21 -18.39
N GLY A 585 0.56 -24.67 -18.43
CA GLY A 585 -0.09 -24.18 -19.65
C GLY A 585 -0.88 -25.22 -20.45
N ASN A 586 -1.22 -26.37 -19.87
CA ASN A 586 -1.74 -27.52 -20.62
C ASN A 586 -3.06 -28.11 -20.10
N LEU A 587 -3.76 -27.49 -19.14
CA LEU A 587 -5.15 -27.92 -18.91
C LEU A 587 -5.96 -27.59 -20.15
N LYS A 588 -6.44 -28.65 -20.81
CA LYS A 588 -7.37 -28.59 -21.95
C LYS A 588 -8.41 -27.51 -21.67
N ARG A 589 -8.65 -26.65 -22.66
CA ARG A 589 -9.61 -25.55 -22.59
C ARG A 589 -10.90 -26.02 -21.92
N PRO A 590 -11.52 -25.21 -21.04
CA PRO A 590 -12.81 -25.55 -20.47
C PRO A 590 -13.77 -25.84 -21.62
N VAL A 591 -14.39 -27.03 -21.60
CA VAL A 591 -15.34 -27.50 -22.61
C VAL A 591 -16.41 -26.43 -22.76
N THR A 592 -16.28 -25.64 -23.82
CA THR A 592 -17.36 -24.79 -24.29
C THR A 592 -18.21 -25.71 -25.14
N HIS A 593 -19.46 -25.92 -24.75
CA HIS A 593 -20.43 -26.79 -25.39
C HIS A 593 -20.73 -26.36 -26.84
N THR A 594 -19.80 -26.59 -27.77
CA THR A 594 -20.05 -26.48 -29.21
C THR A 594 -19.52 -27.67 -30.02
N ASP A 595 -18.84 -28.64 -29.41
CA ASP A 595 -18.47 -29.88 -30.11
C ASP A 595 -19.19 -31.08 -29.48
N SER A 596 -20.23 -31.54 -30.16
CA SER A 596 -21.09 -32.67 -29.81
C SER A 596 -20.40 -34.04 -30.02
N SER A 597 -19.13 -34.19 -29.65
CA SER A 597 -18.39 -35.44 -29.89
C SER A 597 -17.26 -35.75 -28.89
N SER A 598 -17.39 -35.38 -27.61
CA SER A 598 -16.52 -35.91 -26.55
C SER A 598 -17.23 -35.97 -25.19
N ALA A 599 -18.25 -36.82 -25.09
CA ALA A 599 -18.62 -37.39 -23.80
C ALA A 599 -17.48 -38.36 -23.38
N ASP A 600 -17.06 -38.33 -22.12
CA ASP A 600 -16.11 -39.25 -21.47
C ASP A 600 -14.59 -39.07 -21.68
N SER A 601 -14.04 -37.88 -21.43
CA SER A 601 -12.63 -37.82 -20.96
C SER A 601 -12.60 -37.71 -19.44
N LEU A 602 -12.33 -38.82 -18.74
CA LEU A 602 -12.05 -38.82 -17.30
C LEU A 602 -10.78 -38.00 -17.03
N SER A 603 -10.83 -37.07 -16.10
CA SER A 603 -9.65 -36.34 -15.64
C SER A 603 -8.86 -37.19 -14.64
N ASN A 604 -7.61 -37.49 -14.97
CA ASN A 604 -6.69 -38.23 -14.10
C ASN A 604 -5.99 -37.26 -13.16
N VAL A 605 -6.21 -37.44 -11.85
CA VAL A 605 -5.59 -36.65 -10.78
C VAL A 605 -4.68 -37.55 -9.96
N ALA A 606 -3.45 -37.11 -9.68
CA ALA A 606 -2.54 -37.80 -8.77
C ALA A 606 -2.39 -37.02 -7.46
N MET A 607 -2.26 -37.74 -6.36
CA MET A 607 -1.89 -37.18 -5.06
C MET A 607 -0.66 -37.91 -4.54
N LEU A 608 0.43 -37.16 -4.32
CA LEU A 608 1.65 -37.72 -3.74
C LEU A 608 1.58 -37.61 -2.22
N PHE A 609 1.70 -38.75 -1.54
CA PHE A 609 1.63 -38.86 -0.08
C PHE A 609 2.97 -39.39 0.45
N ILE A 610 3.62 -38.64 1.34
CA ILE A 610 4.76 -39.14 2.13
C ILE A 610 4.36 -39.25 3.61
N GLY A 611 3.59 -38.29 4.10
CA GLY A 611 3.11 -38.22 5.47
C GLY A 611 3.27 -36.84 6.09
N GLY A 612 2.42 -36.54 7.08
CA GLY A 612 2.39 -35.27 7.78
C GLY A 612 1.16 -34.40 7.53
N ASN A 613 1.09 -33.26 8.24
CA ASN A 613 -0.08 -32.40 8.29
C ASN A 613 -0.50 -31.83 6.92
N ASP A 614 0.46 -31.38 6.11
CA ASP A 614 0.20 -30.80 4.79
C ASP A 614 -0.33 -31.84 3.79
N ASP A 615 0.21 -33.07 3.83
CA ASP A 615 -0.23 -34.18 2.97
C ASP A 615 -1.64 -34.66 3.34
N ARG A 616 -1.98 -34.68 4.63
CA ARG A 616 -3.35 -34.97 5.10
C ARG A 616 -4.37 -33.95 4.60
N GLU A 617 -3.99 -32.68 4.60
CA GLU A 617 -4.81 -31.59 4.07
C GLU A 617 -5.01 -31.73 2.55
N ALA A 618 -3.92 -31.99 1.82
CA ALA A 618 -3.92 -32.25 0.39
C ALA A 618 -4.82 -33.44 0.01
N LEU A 619 -4.70 -34.54 0.76
CA LEU A 619 -5.50 -35.74 0.54
C LEU A 619 -6.99 -35.50 0.82
N THR A 620 -7.32 -34.67 1.81
CA THR A 620 -8.71 -34.29 2.10
C THR A 620 -9.31 -33.49 0.96
N PHE A 621 -8.55 -32.58 0.35
CA PHE A 621 -8.99 -31.86 -0.85
C PHE A 621 -9.15 -32.81 -2.03
N ALA A 622 -8.19 -33.70 -2.27
CA ALA A 622 -8.23 -34.68 -3.35
C ALA A 622 -9.44 -35.62 -3.24
N LYS A 623 -9.76 -36.11 -2.03
CA LYS A 623 -10.95 -36.96 -1.78
C LYS A 623 -12.26 -36.26 -2.15
N ARG A 624 -12.36 -34.94 -2.01
CA ARG A 624 -13.56 -34.18 -2.41
C ARG A 624 -13.75 -34.17 -3.93
N MET A 625 -12.68 -34.24 -4.72
CA MET A 625 -12.74 -34.22 -6.19
C MET A 625 -13.35 -35.50 -6.78
N VAL A 626 -13.23 -36.64 -6.08
CA VAL A 626 -13.66 -37.98 -6.56
C VAL A 626 -15.17 -38.18 -6.49
N ARG A 627 -15.92 -37.20 -5.98
CA ARG A 627 -17.37 -37.30 -5.82
C ARG A 627 -18.14 -37.20 -7.14
N ASP A 628 -17.51 -36.72 -8.20
CA ASP A 628 -18.06 -36.79 -9.56
C ASP A 628 -17.45 -37.99 -10.29
N ASN A 629 -18.27 -38.71 -11.06
CA ASN A 629 -17.87 -39.89 -11.84
C ASN A 629 -16.85 -39.58 -12.95
N LYS A 630 -16.49 -38.30 -13.12
CA LYS A 630 -15.56 -37.80 -14.15
C LYS A 630 -14.11 -37.72 -13.68
N VAL A 631 -13.81 -37.88 -12.39
CA VAL A 631 -12.44 -37.73 -11.85
C VAL A 631 -11.92 -39.06 -11.32
N ARG A 632 -10.73 -39.48 -11.80
CA ARG A 632 -10.02 -40.65 -11.27
C ARG A 632 -8.84 -40.19 -10.44
N LEU A 633 -8.87 -40.48 -9.15
CA LEU A 633 -7.77 -40.17 -8.23
C LEU A 633 -6.83 -41.35 -8.08
N THR A 634 -5.52 -41.11 -8.24
CA THR A 634 -4.47 -42.05 -7.89
C THR A 634 -3.65 -41.50 -6.73
N VAL A 635 -3.64 -42.19 -5.59
CA VAL A 635 -2.84 -41.83 -4.41
C VAL A 635 -1.55 -42.63 -4.45
N VAL A 636 -0.43 -41.94 -4.63
CA VAL A 636 0.93 -42.50 -4.69
C VAL A 636 1.59 -42.30 -3.33
N HIS A 637 1.76 -43.37 -2.56
CA HIS A 637 2.34 -43.33 -1.23
C HIS A 637 3.81 -43.79 -1.26
N PHE A 638 4.72 -42.89 -0.88
CA PHE A 638 6.15 -43.17 -0.77
C PHE A 638 6.53 -43.53 0.67
N ILE A 639 7.07 -44.74 0.85
CA ILE A 639 7.51 -45.26 2.15
C ILE A 639 9.03 -45.45 2.12
N ALA A 640 9.72 -45.07 3.19
CA ALA A 640 11.16 -45.25 3.31
C ALA A 640 11.52 -46.72 3.48
N GLU A 641 12.63 -47.16 2.89
CA GLU A 641 13.13 -48.53 3.09
C GLU A 641 13.65 -48.75 4.54
N SER A 642 14.17 -47.70 5.18
CA SER A 642 14.79 -47.73 6.51
C SER A 642 13.88 -47.17 7.62
N ASP A 643 12.57 -47.35 7.50
CA ASP A 643 11.62 -46.87 8.52
C ASP A 643 11.74 -47.79 9.76
N ASP A 644 12.65 -47.45 10.68
CA ASP A 644 12.61 -47.99 12.04
C ASP A 644 11.24 -47.59 12.59
N GLY A 645 10.35 -48.58 12.77
CA GLY A 645 8.92 -48.43 13.02
C GLY A 645 8.57 -47.80 14.37
N ASP A 646 9.12 -46.63 14.66
CA ASP A 646 8.73 -45.79 15.77
C ASP A 646 7.33 -45.26 15.47
N VAL A 647 6.33 -45.87 16.11
CA VAL A 647 4.93 -45.55 15.91
C VAL A 647 4.64 -44.21 16.60
N ASP A 648 4.87 -43.11 15.89
CA ASP A 648 4.43 -41.79 16.31
C ASP A 648 2.93 -41.61 16.07
N TRP A 649 2.30 -40.71 16.83
CA TRP A 649 0.91 -40.32 16.66
C TRP A 649 0.62 -39.80 15.24
N GLU A 650 1.59 -39.14 14.59
CA GLU A 650 1.45 -38.71 13.20
C GLU A 650 1.33 -39.89 12.23
N THR A 651 2.15 -40.94 12.40
CA THR A 651 2.04 -42.17 11.60
C THR A 651 0.72 -42.90 11.80
N ILE A 652 0.15 -42.89 13.02
CA ILE A 652 -1.18 -43.44 13.28
C ILE A 652 -2.24 -42.64 12.52
N LEU A 653 -2.20 -41.31 12.60
CA LEU A 653 -3.14 -40.43 11.89
C LEU A 653 -3.04 -40.61 10.36
N ASP A 654 -1.83 -40.70 9.83
CA ASP A 654 -1.59 -40.94 8.40
C ASP A 654 -2.17 -42.30 7.96
N SER A 655 -1.98 -43.35 8.77
CA SER A 655 -2.54 -44.67 8.50
C SER A 655 -4.08 -44.70 8.49
N GLU A 656 -4.71 -43.94 9.39
CA GLU A 656 -6.17 -43.83 9.48
C GLU A 656 -6.75 -43.10 8.26
N VAL A 657 -6.13 -41.98 7.85
CA VAL A 657 -6.59 -41.23 6.68
C VAL A 657 -6.42 -42.06 5.40
N LEU A 658 -5.34 -42.84 5.29
CA LEU A 658 -5.08 -43.74 4.16
C LEU A 658 -5.99 -44.98 4.14
N ARG A 659 -6.48 -45.46 5.30
CA ARG A 659 -7.45 -46.57 5.36
C ARG A 659 -8.72 -46.24 4.59
N GLY A 660 -9.21 -45.01 4.71
CA GLY A 660 -10.36 -44.53 3.94
C GLY A 660 -10.12 -44.46 2.41
N VAL A 661 -8.87 -44.41 1.98
CA VAL A 661 -8.49 -44.44 0.55
C VAL A 661 -8.48 -45.86 0.01
N LYS A 662 -7.89 -46.80 0.77
CA LYS A 662 -7.74 -48.21 0.36
C LYS A 662 -9.08 -48.93 0.16
N ASN A 663 -10.13 -48.45 0.83
CA ASN A 663 -11.45 -49.07 0.82
C ASN A 663 -12.40 -48.47 -0.26
N SER A 664 -11.92 -47.55 -1.11
CA SER A 664 -12.76 -46.89 -2.12
C SER A 664 -12.53 -47.49 -3.52
N GLU A 665 -13.60 -47.84 -4.23
CA GLU A 665 -13.51 -48.37 -5.61
C GLU A 665 -13.06 -47.31 -6.64
N TYR A 666 -13.25 -46.03 -6.32
CA TYR A 666 -12.96 -44.92 -7.23
C TYR A 666 -11.54 -44.35 -7.08
N ILE A 667 -10.78 -44.79 -6.07
CA ILE A 667 -9.44 -44.29 -5.79
C ILE A 667 -8.42 -45.40 -5.96
N ARG A 668 -7.46 -45.21 -6.88
CA ARG A 668 -6.35 -46.14 -7.07
C ARG A 668 -5.25 -45.84 -6.05
N TYR A 669 -4.95 -46.78 -5.17
CA TYR A 669 -3.84 -46.66 -4.21
C TYR A 669 -2.59 -47.39 -4.73
N VAL A 670 -1.47 -46.68 -4.85
CA VAL A 670 -0.18 -47.22 -5.30
C VAL A 670 0.87 -46.94 -4.22
N LYS A 671 1.57 -47.99 -3.76
CA LYS A 671 2.63 -47.89 -2.76
C LYS A 671 3.99 -48.10 -3.43
N HIS A 672 4.92 -47.17 -3.21
CA HIS A 672 6.32 -47.27 -3.61
C HIS A 672 7.23 -47.24 -2.37
N VAL A 673 8.17 -48.17 -2.29
CA VAL A 673 9.23 -48.16 -1.29
C VAL A 673 10.46 -47.53 -1.95
N VAL A 674 11.03 -46.50 -1.33
CA VAL A 674 12.15 -45.73 -1.86
C VAL A 674 13.29 -45.63 -0.85
N LYS A 675 14.53 -45.71 -1.34
CA LYS A 675 15.74 -45.64 -0.51
C LYS A 675 16.19 -44.20 -0.27
N ASP A 676 16.11 -43.37 -1.30
CA ASP A 676 16.62 -42.00 -1.30
C ASP A 676 15.73 -41.06 -2.14
N GLY A 677 16.07 -39.77 -2.11
CA GLY A 677 15.40 -38.76 -2.94
C GLY A 677 15.55 -39.01 -4.45
N ALA A 678 16.61 -39.67 -4.91
CA ALA A 678 16.85 -39.90 -6.33
C ALA A 678 15.89 -40.94 -6.92
N GLU A 679 15.56 -41.99 -6.18
CA GLU A 679 14.51 -42.95 -6.56
C GLU A 679 13.14 -42.28 -6.60
N THR A 680 12.82 -41.42 -5.62
CA THR A 680 11.59 -40.63 -5.63
C THR A 680 11.47 -39.77 -6.88
N VAL A 681 12.55 -39.07 -7.28
CA VAL A 681 12.58 -38.25 -8.50
C VAL A 681 12.29 -39.09 -9.75
N LYS A 682 12.91 -40.28 -9.88
CA LYS A 682 12.67 -41.17 -11.04
C LYS A 682 11.21 -41.60 -11.16
N ILE A 683 10.57 -41.92 -10.04
CA ILE A 683 9.15 -42.32 -10.01
C ILE A 683 8.26 -41.12 -10.33
N VAL A 684 8.55 -39.94 -9.78
CA VAL A 684 7.78 -38.73 -10.10
C VAL A 684 7.89 -38.41 -11.60
N HIS A 685 9.08 -38.52 -12.20
CA HIS A 685 9.27 -38.30 -13.63
C HIS A 685 8.45 -39.25 -14.52
N SER A 686 8.29 -40.52 -14.14
CA SER A 686 7.49 -41.45 -14.95
C SER A 686 5.99 -41.13 -14.88
N ILE A 687 5.52 -40.64 -13.74
CA ILE A 687 4.11 -40.38 -13.45
C ILE A 687 3.64 -39.04 -14.04
N VAL A 688 4.50 -38.01 -14.06
CA VAL A 688 4.12 -36.62 -14.42
C VAL A 688 3.44 -36.46 -15.79
N SER A 689 3.73 -37.34 -16.75
CA SER A 689 3.11 -37.29 -18.09
C SER A 689 1.71 -37.89 -18.17
N GLU A 690 1.29 -38.66 -17.16
CA GLU A 690 0.02 -39.42 -17.16
C GLU A 690 -1.16 -38.65 -16.55
N PHE A 691 -0.88 -37.60 -15.76
CA PHE A 691 -1.87 -36.89 -14.95
C PHE A 691 -2.05 -35.44 -15.41
N GLU A 692 -3.29 -34.94 -15.31
CA GLU A 692 -3.62 -33.55 -15.64
C GLU A 692 -3.33 -32.62 -14.45
N LEU A 693 -3.52 -33.12 -13.22
CA LEU A 693 -3.27 -32.41 -11.96
C LEU A 693 -2.54 -33.31 -10.96
N ILE A 694 -1.48 -32.78 -10.35
CA ILE A 694 -0.76 -33.41 -9.23
C ILE A 694 -0.93 -32.56 -7.98
N ILE A 695 -1.40 -33.17 -6.90
CA ILE A 695 -1.55 -32.50 -5.60
C ILE A 695 -0.48 -33.02 -4.65
N VAL A 696 0.25 -32.09 -4.01
CA VAL A 696 1.31 -32.40 -3.04
C VAL A 696 1.16 -31.55 -1.79
N GLY A 697 1.53 -32.07 -0.62
CA GLY A 697 1.71 -31.23 0.55
C GLY A 697 3.05 -30.49 0.52
N ARG A 698 3.08 -29.27 1.05
CA ARG A 698 4.28 -28.41 1.10
C ARG A 698 5.39 -29.04 1.94
N ARG A 699 5.08 -29.66 3.09
CA ARG A 699 6.04 -30.31 4.02
C ARG A 699 7.25 -29.40 4.34
N TYR A 700 6.97 -28.12 4.63
CA TYR A 700 8.03 -27.11 4.77
C TYR A 700 8.97 -27.38 5.95
N ASN A 701 10.28 -27.41 5.66
CA ASN A 701 11.39 -27.72 6.58
C ASN A 701 11.35 -29.14 7.21
N LEU A 702 10.61 -30.08 6.62
CA LEU A 702 10.64 -31.48 7.01
C LEU A 702 11.58 -32.24 6.07
N GLU A 703 12.64 -32.81 6.64
CA GLU A 703 13.51 -33.75 5.94
C GLU A 703 13.05 -35.17 6.24
N SER A 704 12.82 -35.93 5.18
CA SER A 704 12.48 -37.34 5.27
C SER A 704 13.47 -38.13 4.43
N PRO A 705 13.77 -39.40 4.76
CA PRO A 705 14.69 -40.23 3.97
C PRO A 705 14.30 -40.28 2.48
N GLN A 706 12.98 -40.28 2.19
CA GLN A 706 12.42 -40.23 0.82
C GLN A 706 12.74 -38.93 0.05
N THR A 707 13.16 -37.86 0.73
CA THR A 707 13.46 -36.54 0.16
C THR A 707 14.89 -36.08 0.43
N SER A 708 15.74 -36.99 0.92
CA SER A 708 17.15 -36.75 1.21
C SER A 708 17.90 -36.24 -0.04
N CYS A 709 18.89 -35.36 0.19
CA CYS A 709 19.71 -34.68 -0.85
C CYS A 709 19.00 -33.69 -1.79
N LEU A 710 17.67 -33.78 -1.97
CA LEU A 710 16.93 -32.89 -2.88
C LEU A 710 16.87 -31.43 -2.43
N LYS A 711 16.95 -31.19 -1.11
CA LYS A 711 16.93 -29.82 -0.54
C LYS A 711 18.09 -28.95 -1.01
N GLN A 712 19.25 -29.55 -1.30
CA GLN A 712 20.42 -28.80 -1.76
C GLN A 712 20.25 -28.23 -3.17
N TRP A 713 19.34 -28.82 -3.95
CA TRP A 713 19.11 -28.45 -5.35
C TRP A 713 17.85 -27.60 -5.50
N SER A 714 17.36 -27.01 -4.39
CA SER A 714 16.08 -26.33 -4.37
C SER A 714 16.16 -24.90 -4.91
N GLU A 715 15.36 -24.57 -5.93
CA GLU A 715 15.22 -23.21 -6.46
C GLU A 715 14.18 -22.40 -5.66
N PHE A 716 13.10 -23.06 -5.25
CA PHE A 716 11.95 -22.49 -4.55
C PHE A 716 11.68 -23.20 -3.23
N PRO A 717 12.46 -22.88 -2.18
CA PRO A 717 12.25 -23.48 -0.86
C PRO A 717 10.84 -23.18 -0.31
N GLU A 718 10.17 -22.14 -0.81
CA GLU A 718 8.80 -21.82 -0.44
C GLU A 718 7.76 -22.89 -0.82
N LEU A 719 7.98 -23.71 -1.83
CA LEU A 719 7.05 -24.77 -2.25
C LEU A 719 7.29 -26.10 -1.51
N GLY A 720 8.42 -26.20 -0.80
CA GLY A 720 8.90 -27.45 -0.25
C GLY A 720 9.44 -28.41 -1.32
N ILE A 721 10.07 -29.51 -0.88
CA ILE A 721 10.96 -30.31 -1.73
C ILE A 721 10.24 -30.89 -2.96
N LEU A 722 9.07 -31.52 -2.77
CA LEU A 722 8.31 -32.08 -3.89
C LEU A 722 7.65 -31.01 -4.76
N GLY A 723 7.13 -29.94 -4.16
CA GLY A 723 6.51 -28.84 -4.89
C GLY A 723 7.52 -28.12 -5.79
N ASP A 724 8.74 -27.93 -5.29
CA ASP A 724 9.85 -27.35 -6.01
C ASP A 724 10.36 -28.24 -7.15
N LEU A 725 10.50 -29.55 -6.91
CA LEU A 725 10.81 -30.51 -7.97
C LEU A 725 9.80 -30.43 -9.12
N LEU A 726 8.51 -30.37 -8.80
CA LEU A 726 7.42 -30.27 -9.77
C LEU A 726 7.31 -28.87 -10.43
N ALA A 727 7.90 -27.84 -9.82
CA ALA A 727 7.99 -26.49 -10.36
C ALA A 727 9.22 -26.29 -11.26
N SER A 728 10.22 -27.16 -11.16
CA SER A 728 11.47 -27.07 -11.91
C SER A 728 11.26 -27.22 -13.42
N LYS A 729 12.10 -26.52 -14.19
CA LYS A 729 12.19 -26.63 -15.66
C LYS A 729 12.55 -28.05 -16.11
N ASP A 730 13.34 -28.75 -15.30
CA ASP A 730 13.96 -30.02 -15.68
C ASP A 730 12.95 -31.16 -15.78
N LEU A 731 11.77 -31.01 -15.15
CA LEU A 731 10.79 -32.07 -15.15
C LEU A 731 10.06 -32.23 -16.49
N GLY A 732 10.15 -31.25 -17.40
CA GLY A 732 9.55 -31.28 -18.74
C GLY A 732 8.04 -31.55 -18.76
N GLY A 733 7.40 -31.49 -17.59
CA GLY A 733 6.06 -31.96 -17.32
C GLY A 733 5.03 -30.89 -17.60
N LYS A 734 4.04 -31.22 -18.43
CA LYS A 734 2.95 -30.30 -18.77
C LYS A 734 1.76 -30.37 -17.77
N CYS A 735 1.90 -31.04 -16.63
CA CYS A 735 0.80 -31.19 -15.65
C CYS A 735 0.65 -29.93 -14.78
N SER A 736 -0.56 -29.57 -14.35
CA SER A 736 -0.67 -28.56 -13.28
C SER A 736 -0.37 -29.17 -11.92
N VAL A 737 0.16 -28.35 -11.02
CA VAL A 737 0.58 -28.79 -9.70
C VAL A 737 -0.07 -27.90 -8.65
N LEU A 738 -0.69 -28.52 -7.64
CA LEU A 738 -1.24 -27.82 -6.49
C LEU A 738 -0.44 -28.18 -5.24
N VAL A 739 0.31 -27.22 -4.72
CA VAL A 739 1.07 -27.36 -3.48
C VAL A 739 0.21 -26.87 -2.32
N MET A 740 -0.18 -27.77 -1.42
CA MET A 740 -1.07 -27.49 -0.30
C MET A 740 -0.29 -27.33 1.00
N GLN A 741 -0.61 -26.31 1.77
CA GLN A 741 -0.16 -26.12 3.13
C GLN A 741 -1.36 -26.10 4.07
N GLN A 742 -1.29 -26.90 5.14
CA GLN A 742 -2.22 -26.78 6.25
C GLN A 742 -1.95 -25.51 7.05
N GLN A 743 -3.01 -24.85 7.49
CA GLN A 743 -2.90 -23.69 8.35
C GLN A 743 -2.03 -23.95 9.59
N ARG A 744 -1.00 -23.13 9.80
CA ARG A 744 -0.13 -23.18 10.99
C ARG A 744 -0.71 -22.30 12.09
N LYS A 745 -0.66 -22.77 13.34
CA LYS A 745 -0.86 -21.91 14.51
C LYS A 745 0.46 -21.15 14.72
N ASN A 746 0.44 -19.83 14.55
CA ASN A 746 1.53 -18.97 15.01
C ASN A 746 1.44 -18.78 16.53
#